data_AF-A0A7X7HPT7-F1
#
_entry.id   AF-A0A7X7HPT7-F1
#
_cell.length_a   1.000
_cell.length_b   1.000
_cell.length_c   1.000
_cell.angle_alpha   90.00
_cell.angle_beta   90.00
_cell.angle_gamma   90.00
#
_symmetry.space_group_name_H-M   'P 1'
#
loop_
_entity.id
_entity.type
_entity.pdbx_description
1 polymer ?
#
loop_
_entity_poly.entity_id
_entity_poly.type
_entity_poly.pdbx_seq_one_letter_code
_entity_poly.pdbx_strand_id
1 'polypeptide(L)'
;LNADINVTGTGFRGGIVSQGVGWCQNTHDSLGWESYSIWSPAAGYKGEGIGTRTASDEPLYPYYMKGKGANMTGGGGGNGHFSGGGGGSNYGEGSIGDVEIAPDTCGGLLPGGRGGFTISGYPTLNSGVFMGGGGGASAYLTTPSTSPGANGGGIVIIHADTIVGNGRIITASGAAAGNNTVANSGAGGGGAGGSVVISTTYFQTTPLLSADGGRGGDNINQNGAGGGGGGGLIWTRGAFPGTATVAGGQGGIHSTGDPNRDGAPGRIRGDLNLPLNGFLFNEIYLAHSQTQLDSICEGMIPPSMTGTRPAGGSGTYTYQWQKSYDNNNWSDVAGTSIDYSPTSTEAVTVWFRRVVSDGAGIVDRSLPVQIIVHPRITGNIVGRDTTLCYNMNPDELYPLNAGPSGGTGLYYYQWEQSPDNVTWNDAAGAAVAAAYDPPALISTTFYHRIVSSGACTDISSPVTVTILPAITNNTVAADQTICEGSLFANLTGSAPGGGAAPSYTYEWMSSSDNVNWEPAAATNNNASYDPQDDSPGTTYYRRMVYSGLNNTCQSASNSIILTSHPAITNNIIGDDQTICEGSAPADIDGTVPANGAGAGTYLYQWMRSTDGSVFNNIDGATAEDLPGIPLASGVWYRRVVNSSACISTSNTVHITVDPAITGFQIALPSQGHDTICAGTAPAILSGTPSGGLGTFTYAWASSTDNVNFTPLAETGTSYQPGNLSSTTWFRRTVTSGACSEGSVYRITVLPLITGNTVSADQTICNTQIAASLTGSAPSGGDGIYRYLWERKAATSPDWVAAAGTNNSAGYQPPLLDETTQFRRSVFSGENNCCTSVSEPVTVTVDIMPQNISAGDDRTLLPYQFAAILEGSFEGEGTASWSYDFSTGDEDPLFSAPEELVTEVRKLGFGDNTFMLTVANGACVAEGVPVTLTVPELVIPQGVTPNNDGINDYFNIEGLEFTRNELVIINTAGAVVYRENDYRSNDPVGAWAGLDLNGNEVPDGTYYFLLTIKGAQDLNVPDYVSHLSGFLILRR
;
A
#
# COMPACT_ATOMS: atom_id res chain seq x y z
N LEU A 1 -3.50 -35.31 -1.47
CA LEU A 1 -2.41 -35.49 -0.51
C LEU A 1 -1.44 -34.35 -0.69
N ASN A 2 -1.15 -33.63 0.40
CA ASN A 2 -0.26 -32.46 0.36
C ASN A 2 1.09 -32.78 1.04
N ALA A 3 1.05 -33.64 2.06
CA ALA A 3 2.18 -34.32 2.69
C ALA A 3 2.04 -35.85 2.57
N ASP A 4 3.07 -36.58 3.00
CA ASP A 4 3.10 -38.04 3.07
C ASP A 4 2.41 -38.56 4.35
N ILE A 5 1.86 -39.78 4.31
CA ILE A 5 1.28 -40.46 5.48
C ILE A 5 2.25 -41.55 5.92
N ASN A 6 2.92 -41.36 7.06
CA ASN A 6 4.00 -42.22 7.52
C ASN A 6 3.72 -42.78 8.92
N VAL A 7 3.45 -44.08 9.01
CA VAL A 7 3.32 -44.85 10.26
C VAL A 7 4.37 -45.98 10.32
N THR A 8 5.57 -45.68 9.81
CA THR A 8 6.72 -46.62 9.82
C THR A 8 7.24 -46.79 11.25
N GLY A 9 7.36 -48.03 11.72
CA GLY A 9 7.88 -48.30 13.07
C GLY A 9 6.94 -47.96 14.24
N THR A 10 5.65 -47.66 13.98
CA THR A 10 4.66 -47.31 15.02
C THR A 10 3.71 -48.46 15.38
N GLY A 11 4.07 -49.69 15.06
CA GLY A 11 3.34 -50.92 15.35
C GLY A 11 3.75 -51.55 16.68
N PHE A 12 3.75 -52.89 16.74
CA PHE A 12 4.22 -53.62 17.92
C PHE A 12 5.72 -53.36 18.18
N ARG A 13 6.09 -53.18 19.45
CA ARG A 13 7.46 -52.80 19.82
C ARG A 13 8.44 -53.94 19.57
N GLY A 14 9.64 -53.59 19.13
CA GLY A 14 10.75 -54.55 19.08
C GLY A 14 11.25 -54.94 20.47
N GLY A 15 11.96 -56.06 20.57
CA GLY A 15 12.53 -56.53 21.82
C GLY A 15 13.53 -55.52 22.39
N ILE A 16 13.45 -55.25 23.69
CA ILE A 16 14.42 -54.37 24.37
C ILE A 16 15.78 -55.06 24.53
N VAL A 17 16.85 -54.28 24.59
CA VAL A 17 18.20 -54.80 24.85
C VAL A 17 18.26 -55.42 26.25
N SER A 18 19.05 -56.50 26.43
CA SER A 18 19.25 -57.09 27.76
C SER A 18 20.65 -57.63 27.98
N GLN A 19 21.18 -57.40 29.18
CA GLN A 19 22.41 -58.02 29.59
C GLN A 19 22.24 -59.54 29.69
N GLY A 20 23.24 -60.28 29.23
CA GLY A 20 23.30 -61.74 29.25
C GLY A 20 24.74 -62.23 29.28
N VAL A 21 24.93 -63.47 29.73
CA VAL A 21 26.26 -64.02 30.07
C VAL A 21 26.97 -64.70 28.89
N GLY A 22 26.33 -64.75 27.70
CA GLY A 22 26.93 -65.32 26.49
C GLY A 22 27.20 -66.83 26.56
N TRP A 23 26.51 -67.57 27.45
CA TRP A 23 26.64 -69.03 27.50
C TRP A 23 26.14 -69.65 26.18
N CYS A 24 26.96 -70.50 25.57
CA CYS A 24 26.56 -71.32 24.42
C CYS A 24 25.24 -72.05 24.71
N GLN A 25 24.28 -72.06 23.77
CA GLN A 25 22.99 -72.71 24.03
C GLN A 25 23.18 -74.17 24.49
N ASN A 26 24.08 -74.95 23.90
CA ASN A 26 24.31 -76.35 24.29
C ASN A 26 24.82 -76.59 25.73
N THR A 27 25.34 -75.58 26.44
CA THR A 27 25.79 -75.74 27.84
C THR A 27 24.76 -75.32 28.88
N HIS A 28 23.74 -74.54 28.49
CA HIS A 28 22.72 -74.02 29.42
C HIS A 28 21.26 -74.22 28.99
N ASP A 29 21.01 -74.74 27.78
CA ASP A 29 19.70 -75.20 27.28
C ASP A 29 19.41 -76.63 27.78
N SER A 30 19.37 -76.80 29.11
CA SER A 30 19.01 -78.06 29.78
C SER A 30 17.57 -78.51 29.48
N LEU A 31 16.78 -77.60 28.92
CA LEU A 31 15.40 -77.75 28.49
C LEU A 31 15.20 -76.88 27.25
N GLY A 32 15.13 -77.50 26.06
CA GLY A 32 15.03 -76.82 24.75
C GLY A 32 13.74 -76.05 24.54
N TRP A 33 13.56 -74.95 25.27
CA TRP A 33 12.30 -74.23 25.42
C TRP A 33 12.31 -72.93 24.61
N GLU A 34 11.17 -72.63 24.01
CA GLU A 34 11.01 -71.50 23.09
C GLU A 34 10.89 -70.15 23.83
N SER A 35 10.61 -70.14 25.13
CA SER A 35 10.51 -68.93 25.94
C SER A 35 11.17 -69.12 27.31
N TYR A 36 11.96 -68.13 27.74
CA TYR A 36 12.63 -68.10 29.04
C TYR A 36 12.06 -66.98 29.91
N SER A 37 12.20 -67.12 31.22
CA SER A 37 11.85 -66.05 32.16
C SER A 37 12.67 -64.78 31.92
N ILE A 38 12.12 -63.60 32.19
CA ILE A 38 12.84 -62.31 32.12
C ILE A 38 14.15 -62.28 32.93
N TRP A 39 14.22 -63.05 34.01
CA TRP A 39 15.41 -63.21 34.86
C TRP A 39 16.52 -64.07 34.22
N SER A 40 16.26 -64.74 33.09
CA SER A 40 17.26 -65.54 32.38
C SER A 40 18.35 -64.66 31.77
N PRO A 41 19.64 -64.94 32.03
CA PRO A 41 20.75 -64.25 31.37
C PRO A 41 21.20 -64.94 30.06
N ALA A 42 20.48 -65.97 29.60
CA ALA A 42 20.86 -66.80 28.45
C ALA A 42 20.23 -66.36 27.11
N ALA A 43 19.35 -65.36 27.11
CA ALA A 43 18.65 -64.91 25.90
C ALA A 43 18.24 -63.43 25.94
N GLY A 44 18.12 -62.82 24.76
CA GLY A 44 17.51 -61.51 24.53
C GLY A 44 15.98 -61.55 24.54
N TYR A 45 15.36 -60.36 24.55
CA TYR A 45 13.91 -60.21 24.52
C TYR A 45 13.32 -60.49 23.13
N LYS A 46 12.12 -61.07 23.12
CA LYS A 46 11.24 -61.17 21.94
C LYS A 46 10.68 -59.79 21.58
N GLY A 47 10.33 -59.61 20.31
CA GLY A 47 9.43 -58.52 19.90
C GLY A 47 7.99 -58.79 20.34
N GLU A 48 7.22 -57.71 20.47
CA GLU A 48 5.78 -57.76 20.65
C GLU A 48 5.07 -58.23 19.37
N GLY A 49 3.86 -58.75 19.52
CA GLY A 49 3.02 -59.21 18.42
C GLY A 49 1.62 -59.55 18.92
N ILE A 50 0.81 -60.15 18.05
CA ILE A 50 -0.59 -60.53 18.36
C ILE A 50 -0.72 -61.67 19.39
N GLY A 51 0.39 -62.32 19.75
CA GLY A 51 0.43 -63.36 20.77
C GLY A 51 0.63 -62.78 22.18
N THR A 52 -0.03 -63.39 23.16
CA THR A 52 0.04 -62.99 24.57
C THR A 52 0.50 -64.13 25.50
N ARG A 53 0.68 -65.34 24.95
CA ARG A 53 1.00 -66.57 25.69
C ARG A 53 2.01 -67.44 24.97
N THR A 54 2.74 -68.26 25.72
CA THR A 54 3.67 -69.25 25.19
C THR A 54 2.93 -70.42 24.53
N ALA A 55 3.67 -71.30 23.84
CA ALA A 55 3.16 -72.59 23.38
C ALA A 55 2.76 -73.56 24.52
N SER A 56 3.00 -73.20 25.79
CA SER A 56 2.58 -73.93 26.99
C SER A 56 1.47 -73.20 27.77
N ASP A 57 0.78 -72.24 27.15
CA ASP A 57 -0.30 -71.41 27.72
C ASP A 57 0.11 -70.46 28.87
N GLU A 58 1.42 -70.25 29.09
CA GLU A 58 1.93 -69.33 30.11
C GLU A 58 1.88 -67.86 29.62
N PRO A 59 1.56 -66.86 30.47
CA PRO A 59 1.56 -65.44 30.08
C PRO A 59 2.96 -64.95 29.67
N LEU A 60 3.10 -64.42 28.45
CA LEU A 60 4.38 -63.91 27.97
C LEU A 60 4.80 -62.64 28.72
N TYR A 61 3.86 -61.72 28.94
CA TYR A 61 4.07 -60.55 29.79
C TYR A 61 3.53 -60.79 31.21
N PRO A 62 4.24 -60.39 32.29
CA PRO A 62 5.63 -59.90 32.30
C PRO A 62 6.66 -61.05 32.29
N TYR A 63 6.26 -62.31 32.39
CA TYR A 63 7.14 -63.36 32.92
C TYR A 63 8.10 -63.99 31.91
N TYR A 64 7.68 -64.26 30.67
CA TYR A 64 8.35 -65.14 29.70
C TYR A 64 8.82 -64.44 28.41
N MET A 65 9.14 -63.14 28.50
CA MET A 65 9.42 -62.28 27.35
C MET A 65 10.76 -62.54 26.62
N LYS A 66 11.59 -63.51 27.04
CA LYS A 66 12.91 -63.80 26.46
C LYS A 66 12.95 -65.09 25.64
N GLY A 67 13.93 -65.23 24.74
CA GLY A 67 14.24 -66.50 24.05
C GLY A 67 13.86 -66.58 22.58
N LYS A 68 14.44 -67.59 21.91
CA LYS A 68 14.38 -67.83 20.46
C LYS A 68 12.98 -68.00 19.85
N GLY A 69 11.96 -68.39 20.62
CA GLY A 69 10.62 -68.58 20.07
C GLY A 69 9.93 -67.28 19.67
N ALA A 70 9.32 -67.25 18.49
CA ALA A 70 8.48 -66.14 18.08
C ALA A 70 7.19 -66.04 18.93
N ASN A 71 6.75 -64.81 19.19
CA ASN A 71 5.49 -64.51 19.86
C ASN A 71 4.37 -64.26 18.83
N MET A 72 3.86 -65.33 18.21
CA MET A 72 3.02 -65.23 17.01
C MET A 72 3.71 -64.36 15.95
N THR A 73 3.33 -63.08 15.81
CA THR A 73 3.98 -62.15 14.88
C THR A 73 5.25 -61.47 15.41
N GLY A 74 5.50 -61.48 16.72
CA GLY A 74 6.72 -60.93 17.29
C GLY A 74 7.92 -61.84 17.06
N GLY A 75 9.04 -61.30 16.57
CA GLY A 75 10.28 -62.04 16.35
C GLY A 75 10.88 -62.55 17.66
N GLY A 76 11.46 -63.75 17.66
CA GLY A 76 12.15 -64.32 18.81
C GLY A 76 13.44 -63.57 19.14
N GLY A 77 13.79 -63.49 20.43
CA GLY A 77 15.07 -62.93 20.86
C GLY A 77 16.25 -63.84 20.52
N GLY A 78 17.44 -63.27 20.35
CA GLY A 78 18.68 -64.04 20.22
C GLY A 78 18.91 -64.92 21.47
N ASN A 79 19.53 -66.07 21.27
CA ASN A 79 19.77 -67.09 22.30
C ASN A 79 21.26 -67.43 22.41
N GLY A 80 21.68 -67.90 23.58
CA GLY A 80 23.02 -68.44 23.78
C GLY A 80 24.15 -67.39 23.61
N HIS A 81 25.24 -67.78 22.94
CA HIS A 81 26.42 -66.92 22.70
C HIS A 81 26.18 -65.91 21.56
N PHE A 82 25.38 -64.89 21.87
CA PHE A 82 25.24 -63.65 21.08
C PHE A 82 24.76 -63.84 19.63
N SER A 83 23.85 -64.80 19.41
CA SER A 83 23.12 -64.94 18.14
C SER A 83 22.18 -63.77 17.86
N GLY A 84 21.75 -63.62 16.61
CA GLY A 84 20.88 -62.52 16.18
C GLY A 84 19.42 -62.66 16.64
N GLY A 85 18.73 -61.53 16.78
CA GLY A 85 17.28 -61.50 16.93
C GLY A 85 16.54 -61.84 15.64
N GLY A 86 15.40 -62.53 15.74
CA GLY A 86 14.55 -62.84 14.60
C GLY A 86 13.72 -61.64 14.15
N GLY A 87 13.42 -61.54 12.87
CA GLY A 87 12.56 -60.49 12.33
C GLY A 87 11.11 -60.66 12.77
N GLY A 88 10.39 -59.56 12.95
CA GLY A 88 8.93 -59.59 13.15
C GLY A 88 8.19 -60.02 11.88
N SER A 89 6.91 -60.34 11.98
CA SER A 89 6.07 -60.70 10.82
C SER A 89 4.71 -59.99 10.77
N ASN A 90 4.04 -60.15 9.63
CA ASN A 90 2.63 -59.80 9.45
C ASN A 90 2.03 -60.77 8.41
N TYR A 91 1.79 -60.33 7.18
CA TYR A 91 1.39 -61.23 6.10
C TYR A 91 2.58 -61.96 5.46
N GLY A 92 3.76 -61.34 5.44
CA GLY A 92 5.03 -62.01 5.25
C GLY A 92 5.53 -62.58 6.57
N GLU A 93 6.12 -63.77 6.52
CA GLU A 93 6.85 -64.37 7.64
C GLU A 93 8.15 -63.58 7.93
N GLY A 94 8.53 -63.45 9.19
CA GLY A 94 9.81 -62.87 9.58
C GLY A 94 10.94 -63.88 9.34
N SER A 95 12.17 -63.41 9.16
CA SER A 95 13.32 -64.31 9.01
C SER A 95 13.98 -64.68 10.35
N ILE A 96 14.79 -65.74 10.32
CA ILE A 96 15.53 -66.25 11.48
C ILE A 96 16.80 -65.42 11.70
N GLY A 97 17.05 -64.94 12.92
CA GLY A 97 18.30 -64.29 13.32
C GLY A 97 19.52 -65.21 13.13
N ASP A 98 20.70 -64.61 12.87
CA ASP A 98 21.90 -65.37 12.55
C ASP A 98 22.48 -66.14 13.75
N VAL A 99 23.37 -67.10 13.47
CA VAL A 99 23.81 -68.16 14.40
C VAL A 99 24.71 -67.69 15.56
N GLU A 100 24.85 -68.56 16.56
CA GLU A 100 25.97 -68.52 17.53
C GLU A 100 27.30 -68.89 16.84
N ILE A 101 28.43 -68.32 17.32
CA ILE A 101 29.77 -68.55 16.76
C ILE A 101 30.28 -69.97 17.05
N ALA A 102 30.84 -70.60 16.00
CA ALA A 102 31.77 -71.73 16.10
C ALA A 102 33.03 -71.39 15.28
N PRO A 103 34.25 -71.88 15.64
CA PRO A 103 34.48 -73.12 16.39
C PRO A 103 34.78 -72.97 17.89
N ASP A 104 35.50 -71.92 18.30
CA ASP A 104 36.37 -71.98 19.48
C ASP A 104 35.66 -72.03 20.85
N THR A 105 34.41 -71.58 20.96
CA THR A 105 33.68 -71.52 22.25
C THR A 105 32.56 -72.56 22.36
N CYS A 106 31.72 -72.71 21.33
CA CYS A 106 30.41 -73.36 21.47
C CYS A 106 30.26 -74.72 20.76
N GLY A 107 31.20 -75.14 19.91
CA GLY A 107 31.22 -76.51 19.35
C GLY A 107 30.08 -76.88 18.39
N GLY A 108 29.24 -75.92 17.96
CA GLY A 108 28.19 -76.14 16.97
C GLY A 108 27.50 -74.83 16.58
N LEU A 109 26.96 -74.78 15.36
CA LEU A 109 26.19 -73.63 14.86
C LEU A 109 24.71 -73.84 15.18
N LEU A 110 24.16 -72.98 16.05
CA LEU A 110 22.74 -72.99 16.43
C LEU A 110 22.09 -71.66 15.99
N PRO A 111 20.85 -71.69 15.43
CA PRO A 111 20.18 -70.49 14.93
C PRO A 111 19.75 -69.57 16.08
N GLY A 112 19.74 -68.26 15.82
CA GLY A 112 19.25 -67.26 16.75
C GLY A 112 17.72 -67.23 16.84
N GLY A 113 17.17 -66.04 17.05
CA GLY A 113 15.72 -65.84 17.19
C GLY A 113 14.94 -66.32 15.96
N ARG A 114 13.89 -67.12 16.15
CA ARG A 114 12.93 -67.45 15.09
C ARG A 114 12.27 -66.18 14.58
N GLY A 115 12.05 -66.09 13.27
CA GLY A 115 11.20 -65.06 12.72
C GLY A 115 9.73 -65.21 13.15
N GLY A 116 8.98 -64.12 13.14
CA GLY A 116 7.55 -64.12 13.41
C GLY A 116 6.79 -65.00 12.41
N PHE A 117 5.77 -65.73 12.87
CA PHE A 117 4.91 -66.56 12.02
C PHE A 117 3.99 -65.68 11.15
N THR A 118 3.78 -66.04 9.88
CA THR A 118 2.85 -65.30 9.00
C THR A 118 1.39 -65.49 9.41
N ILE A 119 0.65 -64.38 9.47
CA ILE A 119 -0.81 -64.34 9.65
C ILE A 119 -1.55 -65.11 8.54
N SER A 120 -0.98 -65.21 7.33
CA SER A 120 -1.61 -65.95 6.24
C SER A 120 -1.74 -67.46 6.50
N GLY A 121 -0.92 -68.02 7.41
CA GLY A 121 -0.98 -69.41 7.83
C GLY A 121 -2.19 -69.74 8.72
N TYR A 122 -2.87 -68.74 9.27
CA TYR A 122 -3.97 -68.89 10.22
C TYR A 122 -5.31 -68.48 9.58
N PRO A 123 -6.21 -69.43 9.24
CA PRO A 123 -7.45 -69.13 8.50
C PRO A 123 -8.37 -68.10 9.18
N THR A 124 -8.37 -68.04 10.51
CA THR A 124 -9.16 -67.08 11.31
C THR A 124 -8.57 -65.68 11.36
N LEU A 125 -7.30 -65.50 10.99
CA LEU A 125 -6.59 -64.22 11.02
C LEU A 125 -6.29 -63.68 9.61
N ASN A 126 -6.29 -64.54 8.58
CA ASN A 126 -6.03 -64.19 7.16
C ASN A 126 -7.10 -63.25 6.53
N SER A 127 -8.14 -62.88 7.26
CA SER A 127 -9.12 -61.83 6.91
C SER A 127 -8.94 -60.51 7.66
N GLY A 128 -8.03 -60.44 8.64
CA GLY A 128 -7.83 -59.27 9.50
C GLY A 128 -6.79 -58.27 8.99
N VAL A 129 -6.75 -57.12 9.66
CA VAL A 129 -5.85 -55.99 9.42
C VAL A 129 -5.06 -55.77 10.72
N PHE A 130 -3.72 -55.75 10.66
CA PHE A 130 -2.86 -55.81 11.84
C PHE A 130 -1.64 -54.88 11.71
N MET A 131 -1.17 -54.39 12.85
CA MET A 131 0.15 -53.80 12.98
C MET A 131 1.22 -54.88 12.75
N GLY A 132 2.37 -54.49 12.21
CA GLY A 132 3.51 -55.38 12.08
C GLY A 132 4.05 -55.79 13.45
N GLY A 133 4.44 -57.06 13.60
CA GLY A 133 5.17 -57.52 14.78
C GLY A 133 6.54 -56.86 14.90
N GLY A 134 7.02 -56.66 16.13
CA GLY A 134 8.39 -56.21 16.39
C GLY A 134 9.40 -57.33 16.16
N GLY A 135 10.63 -56.99 15.78
CA GLY A 135 11.75 -57.93 15.78
C GLY A 135 12.27 -58.21 17.21
N GLY A 136 12.99 -59.31 17.41
CA GLY A 136 13.64 -59.63 18.67
C GLY A 136 15.00 -58.95 18.85
N ALA A 137 15.47 -58.81 20.09
CA ALA A 137 16.81 -58.32 20.43
C ALA A 137 17.80 -59.46 20.68
N SER A 138 19.10 -59.20 20.56
CA SER A 138 20.15 -60.06 21.11
C SER A 138 20.43 -59.72 22.59
N ALA A 139 21.40 -60.43 23.19
CA ALA A 139 21.95 -60.13 24.50
C ALA A 139 23.33 -59.46 24.40
N TYR A 140 23.78 -58.80 25.47
CA TYR A 140 25.11 -58.18 25.57
C TYR A 140 25.83 -58.50 26.88
N LEU A 141 27.16 -58.56 26.88
CA LEU A 141 27.92 -59.02 28.05
C LEU A 141 28.02 -58.01 29.21
N THR A 142 28.48 -56.78 28.93
CA THR A 142 28.89 -55.81 29.98
C THR A 142 28.39 -54.39 29.74
N THR A 143 28.49 -53.89 28.51
CA THR A 143 27.96 -52.59 28.09
C THR A 143 26.86 -52.80 27.03
N PRO A 144 25.78 -51.99 27.01
CA PRO A 144 24.75 -52.10 25.98
C PRO A 144 25.32 -51.83 24.59
N SER A 145 25.53 -52.89 23.82
CA SER A 145 26.16 -52.85 22.49
C SER A 145 25.33 -53.52 21.39
N THR A 146 24.40 -54.42 21.75
CA THR A 146 23.35 -54.91 20.83
C THR A 146 22.42 -53.76 20.47
N SER A 147 21.98 -53.72 19.21
CA SER A 147 20.74 -53.03 18.88
C SER A 147 19.54 -53.71 19.52
N PRO A 148 18.48 -52.97 19.88
CA PRO A 148 17.18 -53.57 20.16
C PRO A 148 16.62 -54.19 18.88
N GLY A 149 15.63 -55.07 19.02
CA GLY A 149 14.76 -55.40 17.89
C GLY A 149 14.00 -54.15 17.46
N ALA A 150 13.67 -54.05 16.18
CA ALA A 150 12.96 -52.88 15.67
C ALA A 150 11.43 -53.05 15.71
N ASN A 151 10.72 -51.94 15.85
CA ASN A 151 9.25 -51.91 15.87
C ASN A 151 8.65 -52.25 14.50
N GLY A 152 7.53 -52.96 14.47
CA GLY A 152 6.76 -53.13 13.25
C GLY A 152 6.05 -51.85 12.80
N GLY A 153 5.42 -51.88 11.62
CA GLY A 153 4.64 -50.77 11.08
C GLY A 153 3.23 -50.66 11.64
N GLY A 154 2.66 -49.45 11.63
CA GLY A 154 1.31 -49.15 12.10
C GLY A 154 0.19 -49.63 11.15
N ILE A 155 -0.97 -48.97 11.23
CA ILE A 155 -2.11 -49.21 10.34
C ILE A 155 -2.58 -47.88 9.75
N VAL A 156 -2.85 -47.86 8.44
CA VAL A 156 -3.52 -46.77 7.73
C VAL A 156 -4.82 -47.29 7.13
N ILE A 157 -5.95 -46.60 7.35
CA ILE A 157 -7.25 -46.89 6.72
C ILE A 157 -7.80 -45.60 6.11
N ILE A 158 -8.12 -45.62 4.81
CA ILE A 158 -8.65 -44.47 4.07
C ILE A 158 -9.90 -44.89 3.30
N HIS A 159 -10.95 -44.07 3.41
CA HIS A 159 -12.14 -44.17 2.56
C HIS A 159 -12.55 -42.79 2.03
N ALA A 160 -12.62 -42.65 0.70
CA ALA A 160 -12.96 -41.43 -0.01
C ALA A 160 -13.39 -41.79 -1.45
N ASP A 161 -14.34 -41.09 -2.08
CA ASP A 161 -14.70 -41.41 -3.48
C ASP A 161 -13.51 -41.24 -4.44
N THR A 162 -12.76 -40.15 -4.32
CA THR A 162 -11.59 -39.85 -5.16
C THR A 162 -10.36 -39.52 -4.30
N ILE A 163 -9.20 -40.05 -4.67
CA ILE A 163 -7.90 -39.73 -4.06
C ILE A 163 -6.99 -39.04 -5.08
N VAL A 164 -6.44 -37.88 -4.67
CA VAL A 164 -5.42 -37.14 -5.42
C VAL A 164 -4.07 -37.38 -4.74
N GLY A 165 -3.32 -38.39 -5.21
CA GLY A 165 -2.11 -38.90 -4.55
C GLY A 165 -0.86 -38.04 -4.70
N ASN A 166 -0.74 -37.27 -5.77
CA ASN A 166 0.36 -36.33 -6.05
C ASN A 166 1.78 -36.92 -5.93
N GLY A 167 1.95 -38.23 -6.16
CA GLY A 167 3.23 -38.94 -5.96
C GLY A 167 3.68 -39.07 -4.51
N ARG A 168 2.85 -38.64 -3.54
CA ARG A 168 3.11 -38.77 -2.10
C ARG A 168 3.05 -40.23 -1.64
N ILE A 169 3.73 -40.52 -0.55
CA ILE A 169 3.87 -41.85 0.04
C ILE A 169 2.78 -42.07 1.10
N ILE A 170 2.20 -43.27 1.11
CA ILE A 170 1.47 -43.83 2.25
C ILE A 170 2.26 -45.07 2.68
N THR A 171 3.00 -44.97 3.78
CA THR A 171 3.86 -46.05 4.31
C THR A 171 3.43 -46.50 5.70
N ALA A 172 3.27 -47.81 5.85
CA ALA A 172 3.16 -48.50 7.12
C ALA A 172 4.29 -49.54 7.27
N SER A 173 5.53 -49.17 6.92
CA SER A 173 6.65 -50.11 6.90
C SER A 173 7.15 -50.49 8.31
N GLY A 174 7.86 -51.62 8.41
CA GLY A 174 8.61 -51.96 9.60
C GLY A 174 9.85 -51.06 9.77
N ALA A 175 10.23 -50.73 11.00
CA ALA A 175 11.50 -50.05 11.24
C ALA A 175 12.67 -51.03 11.02
N ALA A 176 13.77 -50.51 10.48
CA ALA A 176 15.03 -51.25 10.45
C ALA A 176 15.69 -51.29 11.84
N ALA A 177 16.35 -52.40 12.17
CA ALA A 177 17.14 -52.50 13.38
C ALA A 177 18.52 -51.87 13.20
N GLY A 178 19.06 -51.29 14.28
CA GLY A 178 20.39 -50.67 14.25
C GLY A 178 21.50 -51.70 14.01
N ASN A 179 22.58 -51.28 13.37
CA ASN A 179 23.77 -52.11 13.20
C ASN A 179 24.55 -52.23 14.53
N ASN A 180 25.18 -53.39 14.73
CA ASN A 180 26.10 -53.65 15.84
C ASN A 180 27.55 -53.74 15.34
N THR A 181 28.45 -53.03 16.01
CA THR A 181 29.88 -52.96 15.69
C THR A 181 30.77 -53.46 16.83
N VAL A 182 30.26 -54.26 17.77
CA VAL A 182 30.97 -54.69 18.99
C VAL A 182 31.00 -56.21 19.15
N ALA A 183 32.16 -56.76 19.49
CA ALA A 183 32.41 -58.20 19.58
C ALA A 183 31.79 -58.92 20.80
N ASN A 184 30.90 -58.29 21.58
CA ASN A 184 30.34 -58.84 22.83
C ASN A 184 28.79 -58.93 22.85
N SER A 185 28.17 -58.95 21.66
CA SER A 185 26.71 -59.00 21.48
C SER A 185 26.31 -59.27 20.02
N GLY A 186 25.09 -59.78 19.80
CA GLY A 186 24.47 -59.92 18.47
C GLY A 186 23.70 -58.66 18.05
N ALA A 187 23.01 -58.69 16.91
CA ALA A 187 22.16 -57.59 16.44
C ALA A 187 20.66 -57.92 16.53
N GLY A 188 19.82 -56.89 16.65
CA GLY A 188 18.36 -57.01 16.67
C GLY A 188 17.75 -57.28 15.29
N GLY A 189 16.63 -57.99 15.26
CA GLY A 189 15.84 -58.24 14.06
C GLY A 189 14.98 -57.04 13.65
N GLY A 190 14.72 -56.91 12.36
CA GLY A 190 13.87 -55.87 11.78
C GLY A 190 12.39 -56.06 12.12
N GLY A 191 11.64 -54.96 12.22
CA GLY A 191 10.20 -54.98 12.44
C GLY A 191 9.43 -55.37 11.17
N ALA A 192 8.22 -55.89 11.30
CA ALA A 192 7.40 -56.26 10.14
C ALA A 192 6.70 -55.06 9.50
N GLY A 193 6.33 -55.19 8.23
CA GLY A 193 5.37 -54.29 7.61
C GLY A 193 4.00 -54.34 8.31
N GLY A 194 3.37 -53.19 8.45
CA GLY A 194 2.03 -52.99 9.00
C GLY A 194 0.91 -53.23 7.98
N SER A 195 -0.14 -52.41 8.00
CA SER A 195 -1.24 -52.51 7.04
C SER A 195 -1.65 -51.16 6.44
N VAL A 196 -1.86 -51.11 5.12
CA VAL A 196 -2.46 -49.98 4.40
C VAL A 196 -3.76 -50.43 3.72
N VAL A 197 -4.88 -49.81 4.05
CA VAL A 197 -6.22 -50.17 3.58
C VAL A 197 -6.86 -48.97 2.89
N ILE A 198 -7.19 -49.06 1.60
CA ILE A 198 -7.74 -47.93 0.82
C ILE A 198 -8.98 -48.35 0.03
N SER A 199 -10.13 -47.79 0.42
CA SER A 199 -11.39 -47.92 -0.31
C SER A 199 -11.73 -46.63 -1.03
N THR A 200 -11.49 -46.59 -2.34
CA THR A 200 -11.80 -45.45 -3.20
C THR A 200 -12.41 -45.89 -4.53
N THR A 201 -13.11 -44.99 -5.22
CA THR A 201 -13.57 -45.20 -6.60
C THR A 201 -12.45 -44.89 -7.59
N TYR A 202 -11.72 -43.79 -7.38
CA TYR A 202 -10.86 -43.21 -8.41
C TYR A 202 -9.57 -42.62 -7.81
N PHE A 203 -8.46 -42.81 -8.53
CA PHE A 203 -7.19 -42.11 -8.26
C PHE A 203 -6.96 -41.10 -9.39
N GLN A 204 -7.11 -39.81 -9.11
CA GLN A 204 -6.82 -38.75 -10.09
C GLN A 204 -5.32 -38.65 -10.37
N THR A 205 -4.51 -38.86 -9.32
CA THR A 205 -3.08 -39.13 -9.37
C THR A 205 -2.77 -40.21 -8.33
N THR A 206 -1.83 -41.10 -8.60
CA THR A 206 -1.53 -42.23 -7.69
C THR A 206 -0.54 -41.84 -6.61
N PRO A 207 -0.73 -42.27 -5.34
CA PRO A 207 0.32 -42.28 -4.34
C PRO A 207 1.27 -43.46 -4.55
N LEU A 208 2.43 -43.45 -3.88
CA LEU A 208 3.23 -44.65 -3.62
C LEU A 208 2.69 -45.33 -2.35
N LEU A 209 2.39 -46.63 -2.41
CA LEU A 209 2.01 -47.39 -1.21
C LEU A 209 3.15 -48.31 -0.76
N SER A 210 3.45 -48.32 0.54
CA SER A 210 4.38 -49.29 1.12
C SER A 210 3.86 -49.87 2.44
N ALA A 211 4.05 -51.17 2.61
CA ALA A 211 4.07 -51.83 3.90
C ALA A 211 5.22 -52.84 3.90
N ASP A 212 6.43 -52.38 3.59
CA ASP A 212 7.62 -53.23 3.54
C ASP A 212 8.08 -53.66 4.94
N GLY A 213 8.76 -54.79 5.03
CA GLY A 213 9.47 -55.20 6.24
C GLY A 213 10.73 -54.37 6.48
N GLY A 214 11.06 -54.14 7.75
CA GLY A 214 12.30 -53.47 8.15
C GLY A 214 13.50 -54.41 8.08
N ARG A 215 14.66 -53.87 7.71
CA ARG A 215 15.93 -54.61 7.62
C ARG A 215 16.46 -55.00 9.02
N GLY A 216 17.06 -56.19 9.12
CA GLY A 216 17.77 -56.64 10.33
C GLY A 216 19.12 -55.95 10.50
N GLY A 217 19.60 -55.80 11.75
CA GLY A 217 20.85 -55.09 12.02
C GLY A 217 22.08 -55.88 11.60
N ASP A 218 23.04 -55.23 10.93
CA ASP A 218 24.32 -55.85 10.55
C ASP A 218 25.18 -56.17 11.80
N ASN A 219 26.04 -57.18 11.70
CA ASN A 219 27.08 -57.44 12.71
C ASN A 219 28.42 -57.82 12.06
N ILE A 220 29.37 -56.89 12.14
CA ILE A 220 30.68 -57.01 11.51
C ILE A 220 31.73 -57.70 12.39
N ASN A 221 31.45 -57.92 13.68
CA ASN A 221 32.42 -58.42 14.66
C ASN A 221 32.06 -59.82 15.16
N GLN A 222 31.97 -60.75 14.21
CA GLN A 222 31.80 -62.21 14.35
C GLN A 222 30.48 -62.71 14.97
N ASN A 223 29.78 -61.93 15.79
CA ASN A 223 28.51 -62.35 16.39
C ASN A 223 27.34 -62.26 15.40
N GLY A 224 26.20 -62.89 15.74
CA GLY A 224 25.06 -63.02 14.83
C GLY A 224 24.40 -61.68 14.46
N ALA A 225 24.17 -61.49 13.17
CA ALA A 225 23.37 -60.40 12.60
C ALA A 225 21.84 -60.66 12.72
N GLY A 226 21.04 -59.60 12.65
CA GLY A 226 19.59 -59.67 12.83
C GLY A 226 18.83 -60.19 11.61
N GLY A 227 17.71 -60.87 11.82
CA GLY A 227 16.81 -61.26 10.73
C GLY A 227 16.00 -60.07 10.21
N GLY A 228 15.81 -59.96 8.89
CA GLY A 228 14.85 -59.04 8.27
C GLY A 228 13.39 -59.38 8.60
N GLY A 229 12.57 -58.35 8.78
CA GLY A 229 11.13 -58.48 9.09
C GLY A 229 10.28 -58.81 7.86
N GLY A 230 9.16 -59.52 8.07
CA GLY A 230 8.22 -59.88 7.01
C GLY A 230 7.39 -58.71 6.51
N GLY A 231 6.96 -58.75 5.24
CA GLY A 231 6.13 -57.69 4.65
C GLY A 231 4.69 -57.63 5.19
N GLY A 232 4.06 -56.48 5.00
CA GLY A 232 2.73 -56.14 5.52
C GLY A 232 1.56 -56.46 4.60
N LEU A 233 0.43 -55.78 4.83
CA LEU A 233 -0.77 -55.84 3.99
C LEU A 233 -0.96 -54.53 3.22
N ILE A 234 -1.26 -54.62 1.93
CA ILE A 234 -1.91 -53.54 1.17
C ILE A 234 -3.25 -54.07 0.66
N TRP A 235 -4.36 -53.49 1.11
CA TRP A 235 -5.71 -53.92 0.70
C TRP A 235 -6.46 -52.76 0.05
N THR A 236 -6.85 -52.95 -1.22
CA THR A 236 -7.48 -51.94 -2.07
C THR A 236 -8.78 -52.47 -2.69
N ARG A 237 -9.72 -51.57 -3.02
CA ARG A 237 -11.08 -51.93 -3.53
C ARG A 237 -11.09 -52.57 -4.91
N GLY A 238 -10.08 -52.29 -5.71
CA GLY A 238 -9.80 -52.89 -7.02
C GLY A 238 -8.30 -53.11 -7.17
N ALA A 239 -7.81 -53.53 -8.33
CA ALA A 239 -6.37 -53.54 -8.59
C ALA A 239 -5.80 -52.11 -8.47
N PHE A 240 -4.80 -51.92 -7.60
CA PHE A 240 -4.20 -50.60 -7.39
C PHE A 240 -3.43 -50.15 -8.65
N PRO A 241 -3.70 -48.96 -9.22
CA PRO A 241 -3.12 -48.53 -10.50
C PRO A 241 -1.74 -47.86 -10.39
N GLY A 242 -1.22 -47.65 -9.17
CA GLY A 242 0.10 -47.08 -8.93
C GLY A 242 1.13 -48.11 -8.46
N THR A 243 2.29 -47.62 -8.00
CA THR A 243 3.31 -48.48 -7.37
C THR A 243 2.90 -48.82 -5.94
N ALA A 244 2.87 -50.11 -5.61
CA ALA A 244 2.63 -50.62 -4.27
C ALA A 244 3.65 -51.72 -3.93
N THR A 245 4.21 -51.66 -2.73
CA THR A 245 5.25 -52.60 -2.27
C THR A 245 4.95 -53.18 -0.88
N VAL A 246 5.27 -54.46 -0.72
CA VAL A 246 5.16 -55.25 0.52
C VAL A 246 6.35 -56.19 0.61
N ALA A 247 7.53 -55.74 0.23
CA ALA A 247 8.76 -56.51 0.29
C ALA A 247 9.03 -57.00 1.72
N GLY A 248 9.72 -58.13 1.86
CA GLY A 248 10.38 -58.45 3.12
C GLY A 248 11.57 -57.51 3.34
N GLY A 249 11.82 -57.15 4.58
CA GLY A 249 13.04 -56.44 4.95
C GLY A 249 14.25 -57.35 4.79
N GLN A 250 15.38 -56.78 4.42
CA GLN A 250 16.60 -57.54 4.20
C GLN A 250 17.19 -58.12 5.50
N GLY A 251 17.98 -59.18 5.38
CA GLY A 251 18.84 -59.64 6.46
C GLY A 251 19.85 -58.58 6.92
N GLY A 252 20.33 -58.73 8.16
CA GLY A 252 21.56 -58.08 8.61
C GLY A 252 22.78 -58.84 8.08
N ILE A 253 23.79 -58.10 7.63
CA ILE A 253 25.02 -58.65 7.06
C ILE A 253 25.95 -59.14 8.17
N HIS A 254 26.42 -60.39 8.05
CA HIS A 254 27.43 -60.96 8.93
C HIS A 254 28.87 -60.79 8.39
N SER A 255 29.84 -60.78 9.30
CA SER A 255 31.28 -60.67 9.02
C SER A 255 31.87 -61.66 7.98
N THR A 256 31.21 -62.80 7.71
CA THR A 256 31.64 -63.79 6.71
C THR A 256 30.92 -63.67 5.35
N GLY A 257 30.07 -62.65 5.17
CA GLY A 257 29.17 -62.48 4.04
C GLY A 257 27.71 -62.82 4.38
N ASP A 258 26.80 -62.31 3.55
CA ASP A 258 25.35 -62.40 3.76
C ASP A 258 24.78 -63.80 3.43
N PRO A 259 24.11 -64.48 4.38
CA PRO A 259 23.41 -65.74 4.14
C PRO A 259 21.91 -65.57 3.78
N ASN A 260 21.53 -64.46 3.13
CA ASN A 260 20.19 -64.14 2.61
C ASN A 260 19.05 -64.46 3.59
N ARG A 261 18.99 -63.71 4.70
CA ARG A 261 17.93 -63.82 5.71
C ARG A 261 16.93 -62.67 5.60
N ASP A 262 16.40 -62.52 4.40
CA ASP A 262 15.32 -61.58 4.12
C ASP A 262 14.00 -62.12 4.68
N GLY A 263 13.14 -61.23 5.15
CA GLY A 263 11.75 -61.60 5.46
C GLY A 263 11.01 -62.05 4.21
N ALA A 264 9.94 -62.82 4.37
CA ALA A 264 9.06 -63.11 3.23
C ALA A 264 8.26 -61.85 2.85
N PRO A 265 7.94 -61.65 1.56
CA PRO A 265 7.05 -60.57 1.15
C PRO A 265 5.66 -60.75 1.74
N GLY A 266 5.00 -59.62 1.99
CA GLY A 266 3.63 -59.53 2.45
C GLY A 266 2.61 -59.73 1.33
N ARG A 267 1.42 -59.15 1.48
CA ARG A 267 0.28 -59.41 0.59
C ARG A 267 -0.37 -58.13 0.08
N ILE A 268 -0.49 -58.03 -1.24
CA ILE A 268 -1.35 -57.03 -1.90
C ILE A 268 -2.69 -57.70 -2.24
N ARG A 269 -3.79 -56.95 -2.09
CA ARG A 269 -5.17 -57.38 -2.37
C ARG A 269 -5.94 -56.27 -3.09
N GLY A 270 -6.80 -56.66 -4.03
CA GLY A 270 -7.61 -55.77 -4.86
C GLY A 270 -9.12 -56.06 -4.79
N ASP A 271 -9.58 -56.61 -3.66
CA ASP A 271 -10.94 -57.11 -3.40
C ASP A 271 -11.54 -56.53 -2.10
N LEU A 272 -11.08 -55.36 -1.64
CA LEU A 272 -11.54 -54.75 -0.39
C LEU A 272 -13.02 -54.36 -0.45
N ASN A 273 -13.84 -55.06 0.34
CA ASN A 273 -15.20 -54.65 0.67
C ASN A 273 -15.25 -54.16 2.12
N LEU A 274 -15.26 -52.83 2.36
CA LEU A 274 -15.40 -52.28 3.71
C LEU A 274 -16.86 -52.42 4.18
N PRO A 275 -17.13 -53.04 5.34
CA PRO A 275 -18.45 -53.06 5.93
C PRO A 275 -18.80 -51.68 6.50
N LEU A 276 -19.63 -50.92 5.79
CA LEU A 276 -20.18 -49.64 6.26
C LEU A 276 -21.55 -49.87 6.90
N ASN A 277 -21.71 -49.44 8.16
CA ASN A 277 -22.97 -49.56 8.91
C ASN A 277 -24.00 -48.45 8.55
N GLY A 278 -23.91 -47.86 7.35
CA GLY A 278 -24.71 -46.70 6.96
C GLY A 278 -24.33 -46.14 5.58
N PHE A 279 -24.59 -44.85 5.39
CA PHE A 279 -24.33 -44.08 4.16
C PHE A 279 -23.19 -43.07 4.35
N LEU A 280 -22.50 -42.76 3.24
CA LEU A 280 -21.59 -41.64 3.06
C LEU A 280 -21.78 -41.01 1.66
N PHE A 281 -21.28 -39.79 1.48
CA PHE A 281 -21.28 -39.02 0.22
C PHE A 281 -22.68 -38.69 -0.32
N ASN A 282 -23.41 -37.84 0.40
CA ASN A 282 -24.68 -37.24 -0.04
C ASN A 282 -24.65 -35.69 0.00
N GLU A 283 -23.48 -35.09 -0.18
CA GLU A 283 -23.35 -33.66 -0.38
C GLU A 283 -23.96 -33.23 -1.72
N ILE A 284 -24.46 -31.98 -1.74
CA ILE A 284 -24.96 -31.30 -2.92
C ILE A 284 -24.38 -29.90 -2.98
N TYR A 285 -24.21 -29.38 -4.18
CA TYR A 285 -23.59 -28.09 -4.47
C TYR A 285 -24.23 -27.44 -5.69
N LEU A 286 -24.00 -26.15 -5.89
CA LEU A 286 -24.39 -25.47 -7.12
C LEU A 286 -23.43 -25.79 -8.25
N ALA A 287 -23.97 -26.07 -9.43
CA ALA A 287 -23.22 -26.59 -10.57
C ALA A 287 -22.16 -25.62 -11.13
N HIS A 288 -22.32 -24.32 -10.89
CA HIS A 288 -21.42 -23.26 -11.37
C HIS A 288 -20.32 -22.89 -10.38
N SER A 289 -20.66 -22.74 -9.10
CA SER A 289 -19.77 -22.24 -8.03
C SER A 289 -19.17 -23.33 -7.16
N GLN A 290 -19.75 -24.54 -7.15
CA GLN A 290 -19.47 -25.62 -6.18
C GLN A 290 -19.73 -25.20 -4.72
N THR A 291 -20.53 -24.15 -4.48
CA THR A 291 -20.94 -23.69 -3.14
C THR A 291 -22.28 -24.28 -2.70
N GLN A 292 -22.59 -24.14 -1.41
CA GLN A 292 -23.91 -24.45 -0.82
C GLN A 292 -24.75 -23.18 -0.53
N LEU A 293 -24.29 -22.02 -0.99
CA LEU A 293 -24.92 -20.72 -0.81
C LEU A 293 -24.72 -19.88 -2.08
N ASP A 294 -25.80 -19.24 -2.53
CA ASP A 294 -25.85 -18.30 -3.66
C ASP A 294 -27.09 -17.40 -3.53
N SER A 295 -27.26 -16.42 -4.42
CA SER A 295 -28.39 -15.50 -4.38
C SER A 295 -28.93 -15.09 -5.76
N ILE A 296 -30.24 -14.86 -5.83
CA ILE A 296 -30.96 -14.43 -7.04
C ILE A 296 -31.90 -13.26 -6.72
N CYS A 297 -32.43 -12.60 -7.75
CA CYS A 297 -33.52 -11.64 -7.58
C CYS A 297 -34.90 -12.33 -7.54
N GLU A 298 -35.87 -11.71 -6.86
CA GLU A 298 -37.27 -12.11 -6.82
C GLU A 298 -37.83 -12.33 -8.25
N GLY A 299 -38.34 -13.53 -8.51
CA GLY A 299 -38.87 -13.91 -9.82
C GLY A 299 -37.86 -14.54 -10.78
N MET A 300 -36.60 -14.75 -10.38
CA MET A 300 -35.63 -15.56 -11.13
C MET A 300 -35.77 -17.07 -10.81
N ILE A 301 -35.29 -17.92 -11.71
CA ILE A 301 -35.16 -19.38 -11.50
C ILE A 301 -33.79 -19.65 -10.84
N PRO A 302 -33.70 -20.43 -9.75
CA PRO A 302 -32.41 -20.76 -9.13
C PRO A 302 -31.50 -21.61 -10.04
N PRO A 303 -30.16 -21.54 -9.89
CA PRO A 303 -29.24 -22.33 -10.70
C PRO A 303 -29.38 -23.85 -10.48
N SER A 304 -28.84 -24.63 -11.42
CA SER A 304 -28.75 -26.08 -11.29
C SER A 304 -27.80 -26.49 -10.15
N MET A 305 -28.11 -27.63 -9.52
CA MET A 305 -27.34 -28.23 -8.45
C MET A 305 -26.82 -29.60 -8.89
N THR A 306 -25.56 -29.86 -8.58
CA THR A 306 -24.93 -31.19 -8.72
C THR A 306 -24.89 -31.90 -7.37
N GLY A 307 -24.80 -33.23 -7.38
CA GLY A 307 -24.73 -34.02 -6.16
C GLY A 307 -23.68 -35.13 -6.19
N THR A 308 -23.06 -35.41 -5.04
CA THR A 308 -22.10 -36.50 -4.92
C THR A 308 -22.77 -37.86 -5.10
N ARG A 309 -21.98 -38.91 -5.37
CA ARG A 309 -22.51 -40.26 -5.58
C ARG A 309 -22.36 -41.09 -4.29
N PRO A 310 -23.46 -41.59 -3.70
CA PRO A 310 -23.41 -42.26 -2.40
C PRO A 310 -22.52 -43.51 -2.34
N ALA A 311 -22.06 -43.84 -1.14
CA ALA A 311 -21.43 -45.11 -0.81
C ALA A 311 -22.03 -45.72 0.47
N GLY A 312 -22.03 -47.05 0.55
CA GLY A 312 -22.68 -47.81 1.64
C GLY A 312 -24.06 -48.35 1.27
N GLY A 313 -24.79 -48.84 2.26
CA GLY A 313 -26.09 -49.51 2.10
C GLY A 313 -26.08 -50.68 1.12
N SER A 314 -27.22 -50.90 0.44
CA SER A 314 -27.40 -51.96 -0.58
C SER A 314 -26.55 -51.81 -1.85
N GLY A 315 -25.90 -50.65 -2.07
CA GLY A 315 -25.20 -50.32 -3.31
C GLY A 315 -26.10 -49.92 -4.49
N THR A 316 -27.43 -49.89 -4.32
CA THR A 316 -28.41 -49.39 -5.31
C THR A 316 -29.18 -48.24 -4.69
N TYR A 317 -29.23 -47.08 -5.35
CA TYR A 317 -29.74 -45.84 -4.75
C TYR A 317 -30.89 -45.21 -5.52
N THR A 318 -31.88 -44.69 -4.79
CA THR A 318 -32.92 -43.78 -5.31
C THR A 318 -32.73 -42.37 -4.76
N TYR A 319 -33.03 -41.37 -5.58
CA TYR A 319 -32.92 -39.95 -5.23
C TYR A 319 -34.30 -39.30 -5.26
N GLN A 320 -34.58 -38.43 -4.27
CA GLN A 320 -35.73 -37.54 -4.26
C GLN A 320 -35.27 -36.15 -3.81
N TRP A 321 -35.48 -35.15 -4.67
CA TRP A 321 -35.16 -33.75 -4.33
C TRP A 321 -36.31 -33.08 -3.58
N GLN A 322 -35.99 -32.21 -2.64
CA GLN A 322 -36.96 -31.48 -1.81
C GLN A 322 -36.60 -30.00 -1.70
N LYS A 323 -37.61 -29.14 -1.53
CA LYS A 323 -37.42 -27.72 -1.18
C LYS A 323 -38.20 -27.29 0.07
N SER A 324 -37.70 -26.23 0.71
CA SER A 324 -38.22 -25.61 1.94
C SER A 324 -38.03 -24.09 1.90
N TYR A 325 -38.90 -23.33 2.56
CA TYR A 325 -38.78 -21.86 2.72
C TYR A 325 -38.47 -21.43 4.17
N ASP A 326 -38.28 -22.40 5.06
CA ASP A 326 -37.99 -22.18 6.50
C ASP A 326 -36.89 -23.11 7.04
N ASN A 327 -36.24 -23.87 6.15
CA ASN A 327 -35.27 -24.94 6.40
C ASN A 327 -35.81 -26.13 7.25
N ASN A 328 -37.09 -26.13 7.63
CA ASN A 328 -37.69 -27.06 8.60
C ASN A 328 -38.81 -27.91 8.00
N ASN A 329 -39.73 -27.29 7.25
CA ASN A 329 -40.81 -27.94 6.54
C ASN A 329 -40.40 -28.18 5.09
N TRP A 330 -40.44 -29.43 4.65
CA TRP A 330 -39.89 -29.87 3.36
C TRP A 330 -40.95 -30.48 2.45
N SER A 331 -40.89 -30.13 1.17
CA SER A 331 -41.81 -30.56 0.12
C SER A 331 -41.03 -31.17 -1.05
N ASP A 332 -41.56 -32.24 -1.66
CA ASP A 332 -40.91 -32.89 -2.80
C ASP A 332 -41.00 -32.02 -4.06
N VAL A 333 -39.91 -32.00 -4.85
CA VAL A 333 -39.85 -31.35 -6.16
C VAL A 333 -39.58 -32.37 -7.27
N ALA A 334 -39.83 -31.97 -8.52
CA ALA A 334 -39.69 -32.84 -9.69
C ALA A 334 -38.20 -33.12 -10.03
N GLY A 335 -37.60 -34.11 -9.38
CA GLY A 335 -36.23 -34.56 -9.66
C GLY A 335 -35.89 -35.89 -8.97
N THR A 336 -35.48 -36.88 -9.77
CA THR A 336 -35.06 -38.23 -9.32
C THR A 336 -33.65 -38.62 -9.80
N SER A 337 -32.92 -37.66 -10.39
CA SER A 337 -31.51 -37.83 -10.78
C SER A 337 -30.57 -37.48 -9.62
N ILE A 338 -29.30 -37.84 -9.79
CA ILE A 338 -28.20 -37.49 -8.88
C ILE A 338 -28.03 -35.96 -8.76
N ASP A 339 -28.30 -35.24 -9.86
CA ASP A 339 -28.29 -33.78 -10.01
C ASP A 339 -29.73 -33.24 -10.19
N TYR A 340 -29.92 -31.92 -10.04
CA TYR A 340 -31.22 -31.27 -10.18
C TYR A 340 -31.13 -29.90 -10.86
N SER A 341 -32.12 -29.57 -11.68
CA SER A 341 -32.26 -28.27 -12.36
C SER A 341 -33.63 -27.68 -12.04
N PRO A 342 -33.70 -26.62 -11.21
CA PRO A 342 -34.94 -25.90 -10.94
C PRO A 342 -35.59 -25.36 -12.22
N THR A 343 -36.93 -25.32 -12.23
CA THR A 343 -37.73 -24.78 -13.35
C THR A 343 -38.78 -23.77 -12.89
N SER A 344 -38.96 -23.58 -11.58
CA SER A 344 -39.80 -22.57 -10.98
C SER A 344 -39.00 -21.31 -10.62
N THR A 345 -39.62 -20.16 -10.83
CA THR A 345 -39.16 -18.88 -10.28
C THR A 345 -39.46 -18.81 -8.79
N GLU A 346 -38.56 -18.25 -7.97
CA GLU A 346 -38.73 -18.16 -6.52
C GLU A 346 -38.87 -16.69 -6.06
N ALA A 347 -39.67 -16.45 -5.02
CA ALA A 347 -40.01 -15.11 -4.54
C ALA A 347 -39.52 -14.81 -3.11
N VAL A 348 -39.05 -15.82 -2.39
CA VAL A 348 -38.46 -15.74 -1.05
C VAL A 348 -37.32 -16.77 -0.93
N THR A 349 -36.38 -16.53 -0.02
CA THR A 349 -35.25 -17.44 0.26
C THR A 349 -35.72 -18.88 0.40
N VAL A 350 -35.02 -19.78 -0.30
CA VAL A 350 -35.40 -21.19 -0.44
C VAL A 350 -34.18 -22.08 -0.20
N TRP A 351 -34.42 -23.22 0.42
CA TRP A 351 -33.44 -24.27 0.65
C TRP A 351 -33.80 -25.50 -0.17
N PHE A 352 -32.82 -26.13 -0.81
CA PHE A 352 -32.95 -27.39 -1.54
C PHE A 352 -32.12 -28.47 -0.87
N ARG A 353 -32.64 -29.70 -0.80
CA ARG A 353 -31.88 -30.87 -0.32
C ARG A 353 -32.19 -32.11 -1.15
N ARG A 354 -31.29 -33.09 -1.11
CA ARG A 354 -31.44 -34.39 -1.75
C ARG A 354 -31.60 -35.49 -0.70
N VAL A 355 -32.69 -36.24 -0.79
CA VAL A 355 -32.93 -37.45 -0.01
C VAL A 355 -32.43 -38.64 -0.82
N VAL A 356 -31.67 -39.53 -0.18
CA VAL A 356 -31.15 -40.77 -0.76
C VAL A 356 -31.69 -41.94 0.04
N SER A 357 -32.06 -43.04 -0.63
CA SER A 357 -32.32 -44.32 0.03
C SER A 357 -31.70 -45.48 -0.73
N ASP A 358 -31.34 -46.55 0.00
CA ASP A 358 -30.82 -47.79 -0.57
C ASP A 358 -31.89 -48.84 -0.86
N GLY A 359 -33.16 -48.54 -0.56
CA GLY A 359 -34.29 -49.48 -0.68
C GLY A 359 -34.30 -50.62 0.35
N ALA A 360 -33.27 -50.77 1.18
CA ALA A 360 -33.17 -51.78 2.24
C ALA A 360 -33.54 -51.23 3.64
N GLY A 361 -33.88 -49.94 3.72
CA GLY A 361 -34.36 -49.27 4.92
C GLY A 361 -33.47 -48.14 5.41
N ILE A 362 -32.29 -47.93 4.79
CA ILE A 362 -31.44 -46.78 5.08
C ILE A 362 -31.92 -45.58 4.24
N VAL A 363 -32.05 -44.43 4.88
CA VAL A 363 -32.43 -43.16 4.26
C VAL A 363 -31.53 -42.06 4.82
N ASP A 364 -30.89 -41.31 3.94
CA ASP A 364 -30.06 -40.16 4.28
C ASP A 364 -30.59 -38.87 3.62
N ARG A 365 -30.22 -37.71 4.17
CA ARG A 365 -30.64 -36.39 3.71
C ARG A 365 -29.46 -35.43 3.69
N SER A 366 -29.19 -34.84 2.53
CA SER A 366 -28.08 -33.91 2.35
C SER A 366 -28.19 -32.71 3.29
N LEU A 367 -27.04 -32.09 3.58
CA LEU A 367 -27.05 -30.68 3.96
C LEU A 367 -27.73 -29.86 2.84
N PRO A 368 -28.48 -28.79 3.18
CA PRO A 368 -29.25 -28.04 2.20
C PRO A 368 -28.41 -26.97 1.51
N VAL A 369 -28.61 -26.81 0.20
CA VAL A 369 -28.17 -25.61 -0.55
C VAL A 369 -29.16 -24.49 -0.27
N GLN A 370 -28.67 -23.32 0.13
CA GLN A 370 -29.48 -22.11 0.36
C GLN A 370 -29.38 -21.15 -0.83
N ILE A 371 -30.54 -20.70 -1.32
CA ILE A 371 -30.67 -19.66 -2.33
C ILE A 371 -31.34 -18.44 -1.69
N ILE A 372 -30.58 -17.38 -1.46
CA ILE A 372 -31.11 -16.10 -0.96
C ILE A 372 -31.85 -15.39 -2.10
N VAL A 373 -33.13 -15.06 -1.89
CA VAL A 373 -33.90 -14.28 -2.86
C VAL A 373 -33.99 -12.84 -2.38
N HIS A 374 -33.34 -11.93 -3.10
CA HIS A 374 -33.42 -10.50 -2.86
C HIS A 374 -34.74 -9.95 -3.44
N PRO A 375 -35.53 -9.17 -2.69
CA PRO A 375 -36.74 -8.51 -3.22
C PRO A 375 -36.41 -7.67 -4.46
N ARG A 376 -37.29 -7.65 -5.46
CA ARG A 376 -37.07 -6.86 -6.68
C ARG A 376 -36.95 -5.37 -6.38
N ILE A 377 -36.08 -4.68 -7.11
CA ILE A 377 -35.97 -3.22 -7.03
C ILE A 377 -37.24 -2.60 -7.64
N THR A 378 -37.79 -1.59 -6.98
CA THR A 378 -38.92 -0.80 -7.46
C THR A 378 -38.73 0.68 -7.12
N GLY A 379 -39.38 1.58 -7.85
CA GLY A 379 -39.27 3.03 -7.60
C GLY A 379 -38.05 3.70 -8.22
N ASN A 380 -37.45 3.11 -9.25
CA ASN A 380 -36.39 3.72 -10.05
C ASN A 380 -36.96 4.76 -11.05
N ILE A 381 -37.49 5.87 -10.52
CA ILE A 381 -38.15 6.92 -11.32
C ILE A 381 -37.29 8.19 -11.28
N VAL A 382 -36.89 8.69 -12.45
CA VAL A 382 -35.94 9.80 -12.60
C VAL A 382 -36.45 10.86 -13.58
N GLY A 383 -36.12 12.13 -13.32
CA GLY A 383 -36.22 13.23 -14.27
C GLY A 383 -37.61 13.50 -14.88
N ARG A 384 -37.65 14.42 -15.85
CA ARG A 384 -38.80 14.69 -16.73
C ARG A 384 -38.29 15.18 -18.08
N ASP A 385 -39.06 14.97 -19.13
CA ASP A 385 -38.72 15.50 -20.46
C ASP A 385 -38.63 17.03 -20.44
N THR A 386 -37.61 17.59 -21.08
CA THR A 386 -37.37 19.03 -21.17
C THR A 386 -37.16 19.50 -22.61
N THR A 387 -37.22 20.81 -22.84
CA THR A 387 -36.92 21.42 -24.14
C THR A 387 -36.10 22.68 -23.94
N LEU A 388 -34.94 22.75 -24.59
CA LEU A 388 -33.93 23.79 -24.41
C LEU A 388 -33.52 24.36 -25.78
N CYS A 389 -32.85 25.51 -25.79
CA CYS A 389 -32.15 25.97 -26.99
C CYS A 389 -30.78 25.31 -27.12
N TYR A 390 -30.23 25.28 -28.34
CA TYR A 390 -28.89 24.80 -28.65
C TYR A 390 -27.82 25.34 -27.69
N ASN A 391 -26.99 24.45 -27.14
CA ASN A 391 -25.89 24.75 -26.23
C ASN A 391 -26.32 25.42 -24.91
N MET A 392 -27.52 25.12 -24.42
CA MET A 392 -27.91 25.32 -23.02
C MET A 392 -27.56 24.08 -22.19
N ASN A 393 -27.29 24.28 -20.89
CA ASN A 393 -27.27 23.20 -19.91
C ASN A 393 -28.71 22.74 -19.62
N PRO A 394 -28.97 21.42 -19.51
CA PRO A 394 -30.19 20.89 -18.91
C PRO A 394 -30.26 21.12 -17.40
N ASP A 395 -31.44 20.93 -16.81
CA ASP A 395 -31.60 20.80 -15.36
C ASP A 395 -31.13 19.40 -14.89
N GLU A 396 -30.69 19.29 -13.64
CA GLU A 396 -30.28 18.01 -13.02
C GLU A 396 -31.42 16.97 -13.06
N LEU A 397 -31.09 15.74 -13.47
CA LEU A 397 -31.99 14.60 -13.50
C LEU A 397 -32.02 13.91 -12.12
N TYR A 398 -32.89 14.37 -11.23
CA TYR A 398 -33.04 13.85 -9.87
C TYR A 398 -34.14 12.76 -9.73
N PRO A 399 -34.16 11.98 -8.63
CA PRO A 399 -35.22 11.00 -8.35
C PRO A 399 -36.58 11.67 -8.10
N LEU A 400 -37.65 11.24 -8.78
CA LEU A 400 -39.00 11.83 -8.60
C LEU A 400 -39.77 11.31 -7.37
N ASN A 401 -39.17 10.45 -6.57
CA ASN A 401 -39.76 9.79 -5.41
C ASN A 401 -38.72 9.66 -4.27
N ALA A 402 -39.04 8.88 -3.23
CA ALA A 402 -38.12 8.59 -2.13
C ALA A 402 -36.92 7.67 -2.50
N GLY A 403 -36.62 7.48 -3.79
CA GLY A 403 -35.58 6.60 -4.30
C GLY A 403 -36.04 5.15 -4.55
N PRO A 404 -35.10 4.27 -4.96
CA PRO A 404 -35.37 2.85 -5.13
C PRO A 404 -35.65 2.15 -3.78
N SER A 405 -36.46 1.10 -3.83
CA SER A 405 -36.77 0.22 -2.71
C SER A 405 -36.72 -1.25 -3.13
N GLY A 406 -36.14 -2.12 -2.30
CA GLY A 406 -35.92 -3.54 -2.59
C GLY A 406 -34.45 -3.94 -2.44
N GLY A 407 -34.05 -5.04 -3.08
CA GLY A 407 -32.69 -5.56 -3.06
C GLY A 407 -32.17 -5.85 -1.65
N THR A 408 -30.96 -5.37 -1.35
CA THR A 408 -30.37 -5.40 0.00
C THR A 408 -30.56 -4.09 0.78
N GLY A 409 -31.23 -3.09 0.20
CA GLY A 409 -31.28 -1.73 0.74
C GLY A 409 -30.03 -0.89 0.47
N LEU A 410 -28.96 -1.47 -0.09
CA LEU A 410 -27.78 -0.77 -0.60
C LEU A 410 -27.86 -0.70 -2.12
N TYR A 411 -27.78 0.50 -2.70
CA TYR A 411 -27.99 0.73 -4.13
C TYR A 411 -26.77 1.35 -4.78
N TYR A 412 -26.37 0.80 -5.92
CA TYR A 412 -25.39 1.40 -6.83
C TYR A 412 -26.13 1.91 -8.07
N TYR A 413 -25.69 3.06 -8.59
CA TYR A 413 -26.32 3.76 -9.71
C TYR A 413 -25.35 3.81 -10.88
N GLN A 414 -25.88 3.68 -12.10
CA GLN A 414 -25.17 4.03 -13.33
C GLN A 414 -26.14 4.73 -14.28
N TRP A 415 -25.74 5.86 -14.82
CA TRP A 415 -26.49 6.58 -15.85
C TRP A 415 -25.92 6.30 -17.23
N GLU A 416 -26.80 6.00 -18.17
CA GLU A 416 -26.46 5.86 -19.59
C GLU A 416 -27.21 6.92 -20.41
N GLN A 417 -26.63 7.26 -21.56
CA GLN A 417 -27.17 8.19 -22.54
C GLN A 417 -27.29 7.52 -23.91
N SER A 418 -28.25 8.00 -24.71
CA SER A 418 -28.53 7.49 -26.05
C SER A 418 -28.95 8.62 -27.00
N PRO A 419 -28.42 8.69 -28.24
CA PRO A 419 -28.93 9.61 -29.27
C PRO A 419 -30.20 9.12 -29.98
N ASP A 420 -30.52 7.82 -29.90
CA ASP A 420 -31.56 7.15 -30.70
C ASP A 420 -32.63 6.42 -29.85
N ASN A 421 -32.48 6.41 -28.53
CA ASN A 421 -33.29 5.67 -27.55
C ASN A 421 -33.26 4.12 -27.74
N VAL A 422 -32.20 3.61 -28.37
CA VAL A 422 -31.99 2.18 -28.66
C VAL A 422 -30.57 1.73 -28.28
N THR A 423 -29.57 2.52 -28.69
CA THR A 423 -28.15 2.30 -28.45
C THR A 423 -27.72 3.12 -27.24
N TRP A 424 -27.45 2.45 -26.13
CA TRP A 424 -27.06 3.06 -24.86
C TRP A 424 -25.55 2.97 -24.62
N ASN A 425 -24.97 3.99 -24.01
CA ASN A 425 -23.56 4.09 -23.60
C ASN A 425 -23.49 4.87 -22.29
N ASP A 426 -22.43 4.72 -21.50
CA ASP A 426 -22.24 5.50 -20.27
C ASP A 426 -22.42 7.01 -20.48
N ALA A 427 -23.14 7.66 -19.56
CA ALA A 427 -23.34 9.10 -19.57
C ALA A 427 -22.04 9.83 -19.18
N ALA A 428 -21.76 10.96 -19.83
CA ALA A 428 -20.52 11.69 -19.60
C ALA A 428 -20.55 12.45 -18.25
N GLY A 429 -19.51 12.31 -17.44
CA GLY A 429 -19.38 13.01 -16.15
C GLY A 429 -19.64 12.12 -14.93
N ALA A 430 -20.32 12.64 -13.92
CA ALA A 430 -20.52 11.98 -12.62
C ALA A 430 -21.67 10.94 -12.63
N ALA A 431 -21.64 10.01 -13.59
CA ALA A 431 -22.74 9.08 -13.91
C ALA A 431 -23.05 7.99 -12.85
N VAL A 432 -22.43 8.03 -11.66
CA VAL A 432 -22.57 7.00 -10.59
C VAL A 432 -23.41 7.46 -9.38
N ALA A 433 -24.02 8.64 -9.45
CA ALA A 433 -24.82 9.22 -8.37
C ALA A 433 -26.34 8.97 -8.56
N ALA A 434 -27.11 9.15 -7.47
CA ALA A 434 -28.56 8.98 -7.50
C ALA A 434 -29.28 10.03 -8.37
N ALA A 435 -28.70 11.22 -8.51
CA ALA A 435 -29.05 12.24 -9.50
C ALA A 435 -27.90 12.40 -10.50
N TYR A 436 -28.14 13.05 -11.64
CA TYR A 436 -27.13 13.28 -12.68
C TYR A 436 -27.33 14.65 -13.34
N ASP A 437 -26.28 15.45 -13.39
CA ASP A 437 -26.24 16.78 -14.02
C ASP A 437 -25.67 16.68 -15.45
N PRO A 438 -26.49 16.80 -16.51
CA PRO A 438 -26.02 16.60 -17.88
C PRO A 438 -25.24 17.83 -18.40
N PRO A 439 -24.17 17.64 -19.19
CA PRO A 439 -23.46 18.75 -19.83
C PRO A 439 -24.31 19.44 -20.92
N ALA A 440 -23.88 20.64 -21.35
CA ALA A 440 -24.50 21.40 -22.43
C ALA A 440 -24.73 20.55 -23.70
N LEU A 441 -25.96 20.57 -24.22
CA LEU A 441 -26.34 19.71 -25.36
C LEU A 441 -26.50 20.49 -26.67
N ILE A 442 -25.99 19.88 -27.75
CA ILE A 442 -26.06 20.39 -29.13
C ILE A 442 -27.09 19.64 -30.00
N SER A 443 -27.66 18.55 -29.47
CA SER A 443 -28.64 17.67 -30.11
C SER A 443 -29.53 17.03 -29.05
N THR A 444 -30.75 16.61 -29.42
CA THR A 444 -31.63 15.85 -28.54
C THR A 444 -30.97 14.56 -28.06
N THR A 445 -31.06 14.28 -26.76
CA THR A 445 -30.44 13.10 -26.11
C THR A 445 -31.42 12.47 -25.11
N PHE A 446 -31.40 11.15 -25.01
CA PHE A 446 -32.15 10.35 -24.05
C PHE A 446 -31.23 9.90 -22.91
N TYR A 447 -31.75 9.85 -21.67
CA TYR A 447 -31.02 9.40 -20.49
C TYR A 447 -31.85 8.40 -19.68
N HIS A 448 -31.24 7.33 -19.17
CA HIS A 448 -31.87 6.43 -18.19
C HIS A 448 -30.90 6.04 -17.07
N ARG A 449 -31.42 5.47 -15.99
CA ARG A 449 -30.64 5.09 -14.81
C ARG A 449 -30.81 3.60 -14.50
N ILE A 450 -29.70 2.88 -14.53
CA ILE A 450 -29.57 1.52 -14.02
C ILE A 450 -29.35 1.60 -12.50
N VAL A 451 -30.04 0.75 -11.74
CA VAL A 451 -29.86 0.56 -10.30
C VAL A 451 -29.58 -0.91 -10.01
N SER A 452 -28.53 -1.20 -9.24
CA SER A 452 -28.23 -2.55 -8.77
C SER A 452 -28.19 -2.63 -7.24
N SER A 453 -28.65 -3.76 -6.70
CA SER A 453 -28.73 -4.01 -5.25
C SER A 453 -28.80 -5.51 -4.97
N GLY A 454 -27.72 -6.06 -4.39
CA GLY A 454 -27.55 -7.51 -4.25
C GLY A 454 -27.58 -8.20 -5.61
N ALA A 455 -28.41 -9.24 -5.75
CA ALA A 455 -28.62 -9.96 -7.01
C ALA A 455 -29.65 -9.31 -7.95
N CYS A 456 -30.22 -8.15 -7.59
CA CYS A 456 -31.22 -7.45 -8.39
C CYS A 456 -30.63 -6.29 -9.20
N THR A 457 -31.14 -6.10 -10.42
CA THR A 457 -30.89 -4.96 -11.29
C THR A 457 -32.21 -4.46 -11.87
N ASP A 458 -32.36 -3.15 -12.00
CA ASP A 458 -33.54 -2.50 -12.59
C ASP A 458 -33.11 -1.28 -13.42
N ILE A 459 -33.89 -0.91 -14.44
CA ILE A 459 -33.58 0.18 -15.38
C ILE A 459 -34.79 1.10 -15.47
N SER A 460 -34.57 2.41 -15.32
CA SER A 460 -35.66 3.38 -15.36
C SER A 460 -36.26 3.51 -16.76
N SER A 461 -37.47 4.06 -16.86
CA SER A 461 -37.91 4.67 -18.11
C SER A 461 -36.90 5.76 -18.55
N PRO A 462 -36.67 5.93 -19.86
CA PRO A 462 -35.81 7.00 -20.37
C PRO A 462 -36.48 8.38 -20.28
N VAL A 463 -35.65 9.40 -20.13
CA VAL A 463 -36.00 10.83 -20.09
C VAL A 463 -35.41 11.52 -21.33
N THR A 464 -36.17 12.40 -21.97
CA THR A 464 -35.82 13.05 -23.24
C THR A 464 -35.48 14.53 -23.04
N VAL A 465 -34.24 14.93 -23.34
CA VAL A 465 -33.85 16.34 -23.39
C VAL A 465 -33.87 16.81 -24.85
N THR A 466 -34.87 17.60 -25.24
CA THR A 466 -35.06 18.05 -26.62
C THR A 466 -34.34 19.37 -26.90
N ILE A 467 -33.53 19.43 -27.96
CA ILE A 467 -32.75 20.63 -28.30
C ILE A 467 -33.31 21.32 -29.56
N LEU A 468 -33.75 22.57 -29.40
CA LEU A 468 -34.16 23.44 -30.49
C LEU A 468 -32.94 24.07 -31.20
N PRO A 469 -32.94 24.19 -32.53
CA PRO A 469 -31.86 24.89 -33.26
C PRO A 469 -31.70 26.35 -32.80
N ALA A 470 -30.46 26.85 -32.79
CA ALA A 470 -30.20 28.27 -32.50
C ALA A 470 -30.95 29.20 -33.48
N ILE A 471 -31.35 30.38 -33.01
CA ILE A 471 -31.90 31.44 -33.88
C ILE A 471 -30.78 32.01 -34.74
N THR A 472 -31.07 32.19 -36.04
CA THR A 472 -30.13 32.64 -37.07
C THR A 472 -30.74 33.80 -37.87
N ASN A 473 -29.89 34.54 -38.59
CA ASN A 473 -30.30 35.63 -39.49
C ASN A 473 -31.12 36.74 -38.80
N ASN A 474 -30.67 37.24 -37.64
CA ASN A 474 -31.17 38.44 -36.97
C ASN A 474 -30.14 39.58 -37.08
N THR A 475 -30.21 40.37 -38.15
CA THR A 475 -29.34 41.54 -38.39
C THR A 475 -30.18 42.78 -38.67
N VAL A 476 -29.60 43.95 -38.45
CA VAL A 476 -30.25 45.27 -38.62
C VAL A 476 -29.42 46.18 -39.54
N ALA A 477 -29.93 47.38 -39.82
CA ALA A 477 -29.39 48.37 -40.78
C ALA A 477 -27.99 48.94 -40.43
N ALA A 478 -27.63 50.08 -41.02
CA ALA A 478 -26.32 50.74 -40.86
C ALA A 478 -26.43 52.10 -40.14
N ASP A 479 -25.28 52.58 -39.65
CA ASP A 479 -25.13 53.81 -38.84
C ASP A 479 -25.47 55.11 -39.60
N GLN A 480 -25.79 56.18 -38.85
CA GLN A 480 -26.22 57.47 -39.41
C GLN A 480 -25.63 58.68 -38.65
N THR A 481 -25.34 59.78 -39.35
CA THR A 481 -24.73 60.99 -38.76
C THR A 481 -25.25 62.29 -39.40
N ILE A 482 -25.54 63.31 -38.58
CA ILE A 482 -26.10 64.62 -38.98
C ILE A 482 -25.50 65.80 -38.19
N CYS A 483 -25.62 67.04 -38.70
CA CYS A 483 -25.44 68.29 -37.93
C CYS A 483 -26.83 68.79 -37.46
N GLU A 484 -26.87 69.44 -36.30
CA GLU A 484 -28.06 69.89 -35.55
C GLU A 484 -29.11 70.58 -36.44
N GLY A 485 -30.37 70.13 -36.36
CA GLY A 485 -31.48 70.61 -37.19
C GLY A 485 -31.78 69.77 -38.45
N SER A 486 -31.45 68.48 -38.44
CA SER A 486 -31.77 67.48 -39.49
C SER A 486 -32.40 66.23 -38.86
N LEU A 487 -32.95 65.30 -39.67
CA LEU A 487 -33.62 64.08 -39.19
C LEU A 487 -32.97 62.79 -39.71
N PHE A 488 -33.06 61.70 -38.93
CA PHE A 488 -32.62 60.35 -39.28
C PHE A 488 -33.64 59.57 -40.14
N ALA A 489 -33.20 58.43 -40.68
CA ALA A 489 -34.01 57.48 -41.44
C ALA A 489 -34.37 56.20 -40.64
N ASN A 490 -35.55 55.64 -40.95
CA ASN A 490 -36.15 54.47 -40.32
C ASN A 490 -35.29 53.19 -40.42
N LEU A 491 -35.19 52.44 -39.31
CA LEU A 491 -34.37 51.23 -39.17
C LEU A 491 -35.12 49.97 -39.60
N THR A 492 -34.41 49.03 -40.21
CA THR A 492 -34.96 47.75 -40.67
C THR A 492 -34.08 46.58 -40.23
N GLY A 493 -34.62 45.36 -40.25
CA GLY A 493 -33.87 44.14 -39.97
C GLY A 493 -34.39 42.90 -40.69
N SER A 494 -33.54 41.88 -40.78
CA SER A 494 -33.74 40.64 -41.54
C SER A 494 -34.85 39.73 -41.00
N ALA A 495 -35.26 38.72 -41.78
CA ALA A 495 -36.18 37.66 -41.33
C ALA A 495 -35.42 36.50 -40.66
N PRO A 496 -35.72 36.15 -39.40
CA PRO A 496 -34.99 35.12 -38.65
C PRO A 496 -35.32 33.67 -39.09
N GLY A 497 -34.36 32.77 -38.84
CA GLY A 497 -34.47 31.33 -39.01
C GLY A 497 -34.11 30.57 -37.72
N GLY A 498 -34.37 29.25 -37.67
CA GLY A 498 -34.08 28.43 -36.49
C GLY A 498 -35.10 28.60 -35.35
N GLY A 499 -34.74 28.20 -34.13
CA GLY A 499 -35.68 28.17 -33.00
C GLY A 499 -36.90 27.28 -33.26
N ALA A 500 -38.06 27.66 -32.71
CA ALA A 500 -39.35 27.04 -32.99
C ALA A 500 -40.02 27.70 -34.21
N ALA A 501 -39.34 27.64 -35.36
CA ALA A 501 -39.81 28.23 -36.62
C ALA A 501 -41.22 27.70 -37.00
N PRO A 502 -42.11 28.55 -37.56
CA PRO A 502 -41.89 29.93 -38.00
C PRO A 502 -42.28 30.99 -36.94
N SER A 503 -42.42 30.63 -35.66
CA SER A 503 -42.92 31.54 -34.63
C SER A 503 -41.80 32.38 -34.00
N TYR A 504 -41.92 33.70 -34.13
CA TYR A 504 -40.97 34.67 -33.57
C TYR A 504 -41.69 35.92 -33.04
N THR A 505 -41.17 36.52 -31.98
CA THR A 505 -41.51 37.88 -31.53
C THR A 505 -40.27 38.78 -31.54
N TYR A 506 -40.48 40.09 -31.67
CA TYR A 506 -39.43 41.09 -31.82
C TYR A 506 -39.54 42.16 -30.72
N GLU A 507 -38.39 42.68 -30.29
CA GLU A 507 -38.31 43.84 -29.41
C GLU A 507 -37.05 44.66 -29.74
N TRP A 508 -37.22 45.91 -30.15
CA TRP A 508 -36.12 46.84 -30.35
C TRP A 508 -35.71 47.46 -29.02
N MET A 509 -34.41 47.51 -28.79
CA MET A 509 -33.79 48.03 -27.57
C MET A 509 -32.92 49.23 -27.93
N SER A 510 -32.94 50.27 -27.10
CA SER A 510 -32.02 51.41 -27.15
C SER A 510 -31.01 51.36 -26.00
N SER A 511 -29.89 52.05 -26.18
CA SER A 511 -28.84 52.19 -25.18
C SER A 511 -28.04 53.48 -25.42
N SER A 512 -27.59 54.13 -24.35
CA SER A 512 -26.67 55.27 -24.41
C SER A 512 -25.20 54.88 -24.34
N ASP A 513 -24.89 53.64 -23.95
CA ASP A 513 -23.53 53.14 -23.68
C ASP A 513 -23.17 51.82 -24.39
N ASN A 514 -24.09 51.27 -25.20
CA ASN A 514 -24.00 49.98 -25.89
C ASN A 514 -23.99 48.75 -24.94
N VAL A 515 -24.16 48.93 -23.63
CA VAL A 515 -24.02 47.91 -22.57
C VAL A 515 -25.31 47.73 -21.78
N ASN A 516 -25.89 48.82 -21.29
CA ASN A 516 -27.19 48.85 -20.60
C ASN A 516 -28.28 49.10 -21.64
N TRP A 517 -29.19 48.13 -21.78
CA TRP A 517 -30.21 48.12 -22.84
C TRP A 517 -31.61 48.15 -22.23
N GLU A 518 -32.42 49.12 -22.68
CA GLU A 518 -33.83 49.25 -22.33
C GLU A 518 -34.71 49.18 -23.59
N PRO A 519 -36.01 48.82 -23.49
CA PRO A 519 -36.90 48.79 -24.65
C PRO A 519 -36.99 50.17 -25.30
N ALA A 520 -36.77 50.24 -26.62
CA ALA A 520 -36.70 51.49 -27.34
C ALA A 520 -38.03 52.26 -27.26
N ALA A 521 -37.96 53.59 -27.29
CA ALA A 521 -39.14 54.46 -27.17
C ALA A 521 -40.17 54.23 -28.29
N ALA A 522 -41.42 54.64 -28.07
CA ALA A 522 -42.53 54.40 -29.01
C ALA A 522 -42.74 52.90 -29.36
N THR A 523 -43.08 52.55 -30.61
CA THR A 523 -43.54 51.20 -30.98
C THR A 523 -42.38 50.29 -31.37
N ASN A 524 -41.80 49.63 -30.38
CA ASN A 524 -40.58 48.83 -30.48
C ASN A 524 -40.77 47.32 -30.82
N ASN A 525 -41.99 46.81 -30.93
CA ASN A 525 -42.25 45.37 -31.07
C ASN A 525 -42.45 44.87 -32.53
N ASN A 526 -42.12 45.72 -33.51
CA ASN A 526 -42.19 45.40 -34.94
C ASN A 526 -40.84 44.92 -35.51
N ALA A 527 -40.84 44.33 -36.70
CA ALA A 527 -39.61 43.89 -37.38
C ALA A 527 -38.66 45.05 -37.79
N SER A 528 -39.17 46.29 -37.82
CA SER A 528 -38.51 47.55 -38.19
C SER A 528 -38.90 48.65 -37.17
N TYR A 529 -38.11 49.73 -37.06
CA TYR A 529 -38.22 50.73 -35.99
C TYR A 529 -37.83 52.14 -36.44
N ASP A 530 -38.67 53.14 -36.14
CA ASP A 530 -38.45 54.54 -36.50
C ASP A 530 -38.04 55.36 -35.26
N PRO A 531 -36.82 55.96 -35.20
CA PRO A 531 -36.31 56.59 -34.00
C PRO A 531 -36.92 57.96 -33.66
N GLN A 532 -37.42 58.71 -34.64
CA GLN A 532 -38.12 60.00 -34.46
C GLN A 532 -37.42 61.03 -33.53
N ASP A 533 -36.09 61.16 -33.62
CA ASP A 533 -35.26 62.10 -32.83
C ASP A 533 -34.30 62.89 -33.74
N ASP A 534 -34.00 64.14 -33.37
CA ASP A 534 -33.00 65.03 -33.98
C ASP A 534 -31.98 65.61 -32.96
N SER A 535 -32.17 65.32 -31.68
CA SER A 535 -31.42 65.87 -30.54
C SER A 535 -29.90 65.63 -30.66
N PRO A 536 -29.03 66.63 -30.40
CA PRO A 536 -27.59 66.43 -30.38
C PRO A 536 -27.16 65.37 -29.35
N GLY A 537 -26.45 64.34 -29.78
CA GLY A 537 -26.18 63.15 -28.97
C GLY A 537 -25.69 61.95 -29.78
N THR A 538 -25.65 60.79 -29.14
CA THR A 538 -25.39 59.49 -29.78
C THR A 538 -26.13 58.39 -29.06
N THR A 539 -26.90 57.59 -29.80
CA THR A 539 -27.74 56.52 -29.26
C THR A 539 -27.54 55.23 -30.05
N TYR A 540 -27.40 54.11 -29.34
CA TYR A 540 -27.26 52.78 -29.89
C TYR A 540 -28.63 52.08 -29.99
N TYR A 541 -28.85 51.32 -31.05
CA TYR A 541 -30.06 50.49 -31.22
C TYR A 541 -29.73 49.06 -31.62
N ARG A 542 -30.52 48.08 -31.16
CA ARG A 542 -30.48 46.67 -31.59
C ARG A 542 -31.86 46.04 -31.54
N ARG A 543 -32.03 44.85 -32.13
CA ARG A 543 -33.28 44.08 -32.14
C ARG A 543 -33.12 42.70 -31.49
N MET A 544 -33.89 42.45 -30.44
CA MET A 544 -34.09 41.12 -29.87
C MET A 544 -35.10 40.32 -30.72
N VAL A 545 -34.86 39.02 -30.84
CA VAL A 545 -35.78 38.02 -31.41
C VAL A 545 -35.91 36.87 -30.43
N TYR A 546 -37.15 36.48 -30.13
CA TYR A 546 -37.48 35.36 -29.24
C TYR A 546 -38.22 34.25 -30.00
N SER A 547 -38.00 32.99 -29.60
CA SER A 547 -38.70 31.82 -30.13
C SER A 547 -38.76 30.68 -29.10
N GLY A 548 -39.67 29.74 -29.29
CA GLY A 548 -39.94 28.65 -28.33
C GLY A 548 -40.89 29.05 -27.19
N LEU A 549 -41.32 28.07 -26.40
CA LEU A 549 -42.23 28.30 -25.27
C LEU A 549 -41.53 29.10 -24.17
N ASN A 550 -42.19 30.14 -23.65
CA ASN A 550 -41.60 31.08 -22.67
C ASN A 550 -40.27 31.71 -23.14
N ASN A 551 -40.12 31.93 -24.46
CA ASN A 551 -38.91 32.50 -25.07
C ASN A 551 -37.63 31.66 -24.82
N THR A 552 -37.72 30.33 -24.99
CA THR A 552 -36.60 29.38 -24.76
C THR A 552 -35.34 29.73 -25.54
N CYS A 553 -35.49 30.14 -26.80
CA CYS A 553 -34.42 30.62 -27.66
C CYS A 553 -34.51 32.13 -27.79
N GLN A 554 -33.37 32.82 -27.64
CA GLN A 554 -33.29 34.28 -27.72
C GLN A 554 -32.07 34.69 -28.55
N SER A 555 -32.17 35.77 -29.31
CA SER A 555 -31.08 36.32 -30.13
C SER A 555 -31.12 37.84 -30.13
N ALA A 556 -30.00 38.47 -29.79
CA ALA A 556 -29.75 39.88 -30.09
C ALA A 556 -29.15 40.03 -31.49
N SER A 557 -29.48 41.11 -32.21
CA SER A 557 -28.82 41.50 -33.45
C SER A 557 -27.46 42.17 -33.18
N ASN A 558 -26.74 42.54 -34.24
CA ASN A 558 -25.76 43.62 -34.16
C ASN A 558 -26.42 44.90 -33.60
N SER A 559 -25.65 45.73 -32.90
CA SER A 559 -26.05 47.11 -32.62
C SER A 559 -25.60 48.05 -33.74
N ILE A 560 -26.21 49.23 -33.78
CA ILE A 560 -25.93 50.33 -34.72
C ILE A 560 -25.95 51.68 -33.99
N ILE A 561 -25.38 52.71 -34.61
CA ILE A 561 -25.15 54.04 -34.01
C ILE A 561 -25.88 55.13 -34.80
N LEU A 562 -26.58 56.03 -34.10
CA LEU A 562 -27.13 57.26 -34.66
C LEU A 562 -26.57 58.47 -33.90
N THR A 563 -26.02 59.46 -34.61
CA THR A 563 -25.26 60.59 -34.03
C THR A 563 -25.68 61.95 -34.62
N SER A 564 -25.93 62.93 -33.75
CA SER A 564 -26.28 64.32 -34.12
C SER A 564 -25.32 65.32 -33.47
N HIS A 565 -24.79 66.28 -34.25
CA HIS A 565 -23.66 67.14 -33.88
C HIS A 565 -24.02 68.65 -33.79
N PRO A 566 -23.67 69.38 -32.71
CA PRO A 566 -24.03 70.79 -32.57
C PRO A 566 -23.19 71.77 -33.43
N ALA A 567 -23.67 72.99 -33.67
CA ALA A 567 -23.01 73.97 -34.56
C ALA A 567 -21.73 74.65 -33.99
N ILE A 568 -20.69 74.84 -34.82
CA ILE A 568 -19.32 75.26 -34.41
C ILE A 568 -19.24 76.68 -33.84
N THR A 569 -18.46 76.85 -32.77
CA THR A 569 -18.10 78.15 -32.16
C THR A 569 -16.59 78.24 -31.82
N ASN A 570 -16.14 79.33 -31.18
CA ASN A 570 -14.80 79.52 -30.62
C ASN A 570 -13.58 79.47 -31.59
N ASN A 571 -13.54 80.32 -32.63
CA ASN A 571 -12.40 80.42 -33.55
C ASN A 571 -11.72 81.80 -33.48
N ILE A 572 -10.74 81.96 -32.58
CA ILE A 572 -10.02 83.20 -32.25
C ILE A 572 -8.50 82.92 -32.31
N ILE A 573 -7.64 83.92 -32.50
CA ILE A 573 -6.16 83.79 -32.50
C ILE A 573 -5.46 84.85 -31.63
N GLY A 574 -4.21 84.58 -31.23
CA GLY A 574 -3.44 85.31 -30.19
C GLY A 574 -2.80 86.67 -30.55
N ASP A 575 -1.90 87.12 -29.66
CA ASP A 575 -1.38 88.51 -29.54
C ASP A 575 0.08 88.72 -30.06
N ASP A 576 0.48 90.01 -30.18
CA ASP A 576 1.76 90.47 -30.75
C ASP A 576 3.02 90.13 -29.91
N GLN A 577 4.20 89.98 -30.54
CA GLN A 577 5.42 89.42 -29.90
C GLN A 577 6.77 90.14 -30.16
N THR A 578 7.82 89.79 -29.40
CA THR A 578 9.24 90.23 -29.55
C THR A 578 10.23 89.11 -29.15
N ILE A 579 11.37 88.94 -29.85
CA ILE A 579 12.25 87.74 -29.80
C ILE A 579 13.77 88.03 -29.78
N CYS A 580 14.64 87.01 -29.82
CA CYS A 580 16.11 87.16 -29.96
C CYS A 580 16.56 86.97 -31.45
N GLU A 581 17.70 87.53 -31.88
CA GLU A 581 18.15 87.56 -33.28
C GLU A 581 18.41 86.15 -33.82
N GLY A 582 17.69 85.76 -34.87
CA GLY A 582 17.74 84.40 -35.42
C GLY A 582 16.95 83.37 -34.60
N SER A 583 16.24 83.75 -33.54
CA SER A 583 15.19 82.94 -32.95
C SER A 583 13.86 83.13 -33.69
N ALA A 584 12.92 82.23 -33.45
CA ALA A 584 11.54 82.35 -33.89
C ALA A 584 10.69 83.13 -32.85
N PRO A 585 9.53 83.69 -33.26
CA PRO A 585 8.43 83.94 -32.33
C PRO A 585 7.93 82.64 -31.70
N ALA A 586 7.22 82.78 -30.59
CA ALA A 586 6.33 81.74 -30.14
C ALA A 586 5.23 81.53 -31.19
N ASP A 587 4.65 80.34 -31.20
CA ASP A 587 3.60 79.99 -32.15
C ASP A 587 2.40 80.94 -31.97
N ILE A 588 1.69 81.20 -33.07
CA ILE A 588 0.47 82.00 -33.02
C ILE A 588 -0.68 81.05 -32.77
N ASP A 589 -0.99 80.92 -31.48
CA ASP A 589 -2.07 80.08 -30.98
C ASP A 589 -3.42 80.51 -31.59
N GLY A 590 -4.25 79.51 -31.92
CA GLY A 590 -5.62 79.72 -32.35
C GLY A 590 -6.57 78.81 -31.57
N THR A 591 -7.52 79.40 -30.84
CA THR A 591 -8.39 78.69 -29.88
C THR A 591 -9.04 77.45 -30.48
N VAL A 592 -9.01 76.33 -29.74
CA VAL A 592 -9.73 75.10 -30.10
C VAL A 592 -11.19 75.44 -30.39
N PRO A 593 -11.71 75.18 -31.61
CA PRO A 593 -13.12 75.38 -31.89
C PRO A 593 -13.97 74.47 -31.00
N ALA A 594 -15.18 74.91 -30.69
CA ALA A 594 -16.14 74.16 -29.88
C ALA A 594 -17.30 73.66 -30.73
N ASN A 595 -17.95 72.58 -30.29
CA ASN A 595 -19.04 71.86 -30.95
C ASN A 595 -18.59 71.14 -32.25
N GLY A 596 -19.34 71.25 -33.36
CA GLY A 596 -19.15 70.42 -34.54
C GLY A 596 -19.26 68.93 -34.21
N ALA A 597 -18.50 68.10 -34.94
CA ALA A 597 -18.31 66.69 -34.59
C ALA A 597 -17.29 66.47 -33.43
N GLY A 598 -17.00 67.51 -32.64
CA GLY A 598 -16.08 67.47 -31.51
C GLY A 598 -14.62 67.75 -31.89
N ALA A 599 -13.79 67.92 -30.85
CA ALA A 599 -12.36 68.17 -31.01
C ALA A 599 -11.66 67.07 -31.84
N GLY A 600 -10.68 67.47 -32.65
CA GLY A 600 -9.98 66.58 -33.59
C GLY A 600 -10.68 66.35 -34.93
N THR A 601 -11.92 66.84 -35.12
CA THR A 601 -12.61 66.81 -36.42
C THR A 601 -12.43 68.09 -37.24
N TYR A 602 -11.64 69.05 -36.73
CA TYR A 602 -11.46 70.38 -37.34
C TYR A 602 -10.40 70.39 -38.44
N LEU A 603 -10.71 71.03 -39.56
CA LEU A 603 -9.83 71.30 -40.68
C LEU A 603 -9.56 72.81 -40.79
N TYR A 604 -8.32 73.20 -40.51
CA TYR A 604 -7.87 74.59 -40.44
C TYR A 604 -7.27 75.11 -41.75
N GLN A 605 -7.24 76.42 -41.94
CA GLN A 605 -6.40 77.08 -42.96
C GLN A 605 -5.94 78.46 -42.47
N TRP A 606 -4.62 78.69 -42.46
CA TRP A 606 -3.99 79.95 -42.11
C TRP A 606 -3.64 80.82 -43.33
N MET A 607 -3.56 82.13 -43.10
CA MET A 607 -3.25 83.15 -44.09
C MET A 607 -2.28 84.20 -43.52
N ARG A 608 -1.47 84.86 -44.37
CA ARG A 608 -0.50 85.89 -43.99
C ARG A 608 -0.60 87.19 -44.77
N SER A 609 -0.03 88.25 -44.21
CA SER A 609 0.13 89.58 -44.83
C SER A 609 1.43 90.27 -44.38
N THR A 610 1.93 91.20 -45.21
CA THR A 610 2.99 92.16 -44.84
C THR A 610 2.46 93.56 -44.53
N ASP A 611 1.18 93.83 -44.80
CA ASP A 611 0.51 95.12 -44.59
C ASP A 611 -0.72 95.05 -43.66
N GLY A 612 -1.13 93.84 -43.28
CA GLY A 612 -2.28 93.60 -42.39
C GLY A 612 -3.65 93.65 -43.07
N SER A 613 -3.73 93.87 -44.39
CA SER A 613 -4.99 94.07 -45.12
C SER A 613 -5.29 92.98 -46.14
N VAL A 614 -4.32 92.60 -46.98
CA VAL A 614 -4.49 91.52 -47.97
C VAL A 614 -3.92 90.23 -47.40
N PHE A 615 -4.78 89.22 -47.27
CA PHE A 615 -4.46 87.92 -46.70
C PHE A 615 -4.52 86.83 -47.77
N ASN A 616 -3.37 86.20 -48.03
CA ASN A 616 -3.26 85.04 -48.90
C ASN A 616 -3.04 83.79 -48.04
N ASN A 617 -3.52 82.63 -48.49
CA ASN A 617 -3.22 81.35 -47.83
C ASN A 617 -1.70 81.18 -47.68
N ILE A 618 -1.30 80.62 -46.54
CA ILE A 618 0.05 80.09 -46.38
C ILE A 618 -0.02 78.63 -46.84
N ASP A 619 0.72 78.30 -47.91
CA ASP A 619 0.70 76.95 -48.47
C ASP A 619 1.11 75.91 -47.42
N GLY A 620 0.26 74.91 -47.21
CA GLY A 620 0.46 73.85 -46.21
C GLY A 620 0.14 74.21 -44.75
N ALA A 621 -0.20 75.46 -44.43
CA ALA A 621 -0.53 75.85 -43.06
C ALA A 621 -2.01 75.52 -42.70
N THR A 622 -2.27 74.23 -42.52
CA THR A 622 -3.59 73.68 -42.12
C THR A 622 -3.59 73.10 -40.70
N ALA A 623 -2.60 73.47 -39.88
CA ALA A 623 -2.54 73.16 -38.46
C ALA A 623 -3.48 74.09 -37.65
N GLU A 624 -3.76 73.71 -36.40
CA GLU A 624 -4.56 74.52 -35.48
C GLU A 624 -3.89 75.87 -35.23
N ASP A 625 -2.65 75.83 -34.76
CA ASP A 625 -1.79 76.99 -34.50
C ASP A 625 -0.84 77.25 -35.69
N LEU A 626 -0.29 78.45 -35.79
CA LEU A 626 0.71 78.78 -36.81
C LEU A 626 2.11 78.85 -36.21
N PRO A 627 3.01 77.88 -36.51
CA PRO A 627 4.30 77.81 -35.85
C PRO A 627 5.23 78.96 -36.23
N GLY A 628 5.99 79.43 -35.24
CA GLY A 628 6.98 80.48 -35.40
C GLY A 628 8.17 80.03 -36.26
N ILE A 629 8.55 80.87 -37.22
CA ILE A 629 9.77 80.69 -38.03
C ILE A 629 10.81 81.77 -37.67
N PRO A 630 12.13 81.47 -37.68
CA PRO A 630 13.15 82.47 -37.36
C PRO A 630 13.05 83.74 -38.20
N LEU A 631 13.02 84.90 -37.54
CA LEU A 631 12.84 86.20 -38.20
C LEU A 631 14.06 87.12 -38.07
N ALA A 632 14.32 87.86 -39.14
CA ALA A 632 15.13 89.08 -39.12
C ALA A 632 14.27 90.36 -39.15
N SER A 633 12.94 90.25 -39.31
CA SER A 633 11.97 91.36 -39.40
C SER A 633 10.51 90.87 -39.28
N GLY A 634 9.57 91.73 -38.86
CA GLY A 634 8.15 91.41 -38.55
C GLY A 634 7.19 91.14 -39.74
N VAL A 635 5.97 90.65 -39.43
CA VAL A 635 4.95 90.08 -40.37
C VAL A 635 3.56 89.89 -39.69
N TRP A 636 2.44 89.70 -40.43
CA TRP A 636 1.04 89.57 -39.93
C TRP A 636 0.26 88.28 -40.39
N TYR A 637 -0.77 87.81 -39.64
CA TYR A 637 -1.48 86.49 -39.87
C TYR A 637 -3.02 86.41 -39.55
N ARG A 638 -3.77 85.35 -39.98
CA ARG A 638 -5.19 84.96 -39.61
C ARG A 638 -5.65 83.49 -39.96
N ARG A 639 -6.82 82.98 -39.50
CA ARG A 639 -7.29 81.55 -39.65
C ARG A 639 -8.79 81.30 -40.08
N VAL A 640 -9.10 80.11 -40.62
CA VAL A 640 -10.45 79.55 -41.01
C VAL A 640 -10.61 78.08 -40.54
N VAL A 641 -11.85 77.56 -40.32
CA VAL A 641 -12.19 76.23 -39.74
C VAL A 641 -13.38 75.51 -40.43
N ASN A 642 -13.36 74.17 -40.52
CA ASN A 642 -14.50 73.29 -40.88
C ASN A 642 -14.52 72.04 -39.96
N SER A 643 -15.67 71.43 -39.65
CA SER A 643 -15.74 70.08 -39.00
C SER A 643 -17.00 69.33 -39.42
N SER A 644 -16.83 68.07 -39.85
CA SER A 644 -17.88 67.21 -40.40
C SER A 644 -18.80 67.94 -41.38
N ALA A 645 -20.00 68.36 -40.97
CA ALA A 645 -20.99 69.07 -41.79
C ALA A 645 -21.18 70.57 -41.42
N CYS A 646 -20.28 71.19 -40.66
CA CYS A 646 -20.44 72.52 -40.05
C CYS A 646 -19.12 73.40 -40.16
N ILE A 647 -19.13 74.77 -40.17
CA ILE A 647 -18.00 75.66 -40.66
C ILE A 647 -17.81 77.03 -39.87
N SER A 648 -16.59 77.65 -39.79
CA SER A 648 -16.27 78.94 -39.05
C SER A 648 -14.97 79.76 -39.46
N THR A 649 -14.66 80.97 -38.91
CA THR A 649 -13.53 81.93 -39.28
C THR A 649 -13.05 82.93 -38.15
N SER A 650 -11.81 83.50 -38.17
CA SER A 650 -11.12 84.26 -37.05
C SER A 650 -10.48 85.68 -37.31
N ASN A 651 -9.66 86.22 -36.36
CA ASN A 651 -8.96 87.54 -36.26
C ASN A 651 -7.43 87.58 -36.65
N THR A 652 -6.62 88.58 -36.21
CA THR A 652 -5.26 88.97 -36.75
C THR A 652 -4.16 89.43 -35.72
N VAL A 653 -2.82 89.36 -36.04
CA VAL A 653 -1.63 89.55 -35.12
C VAL A 653 -0.24 89.98 -35.78
N HIS A 654 0.83 90.42 -35.05
CA HIS A 654 2.18 90.96 -35.51
C HIS A 654 3.49 90.74 -34.59
N ILE A 655 4.78 90.96 -35.03
CA ILE A 655 6.08 90.44 -34.39
C ILE A 655 7.41 91.35 -34.44
N THR A 656 8.40 91.27 -33.48
CA THR A 656 9.73 92.07 -33.33
C THR A 656 11.00 91.30 -32.72
N VAL A 657 12.27 91.85 -32.54
CA VAL A 657 13.62 91.15 -32.28
C VAL A 657 14.77 91.87 -31.40
N ASP A 658 15.79 91.17 -30.76
CA ASP A 658 16.98 91.63 -29.87
C ASP A 658 18.28 90.65 -29.79
N PRO A 659 19.56 90.97 -29.39
CA PRO A 659 20.82 90.12 -29.60
C PRO A 659 21.65 89.40 -28.44
N ALA A 660 22.72 88.61 -28.76
CA ALA A 660 23.27 87.41 -28.00
C ALA A 660 24.72 87.36 -27.31
N ILE A 661 25.17 86.20 -26.73
CA ILE A 661 26.15 85.98 -25.58
C ILE A 661 27.32 84.94 -25.81
N THR A 662 28.35 84.81 -24.92
CA THR A 662 29.47 83.80 -24.93
C THR A 662 30.03 83.28 -23.56
N GLY A 663 30.74 82.13 -23.52
CA GLY A 663 31.87 81.88 -22.57
C GLY A 663 31.70 81.08 -21.25
N PHE A 664 30.81 80.12 -21.08
CA PHE A 664 30.13 79.85 -19.78
C PHE A 664 30.42 78.55 -18.96
N GLN A 665 31.56 77.84 -19.13
CA GLN A 665 31.80 76.44 -18.65
C GLN A 665 32.14 76.18 -17.14
N ILE A 666 32.20 74.90 -16.67
CA ILE A 666 32.35 74.44 -15.24
C ILE A 666 33.49 73.39 -15.01
N ALA A 667 34.15 73.34 -13.83
CA ALA A 667 35.17 72.31 -13.44
C ALA A 667 35.29 71.96 -11.91
N LEU A 668 36.00 70.85 -11.57
CA LEU A 668 36.32 70.27 -10.22
C LEU A 668 37.78 70.55 -9.72
N PRO A 669 38.10 70.36 -8.41
CA PRO A 669 39.47 70.43 -7.84
C PRO A 669 40.26 69.10 -7.88
N SER A 670 41.60 69.20 -7.76
CA SER A 670 42.58 68.14 -8.02
C SER A 670 42.69 66.97 -7.03
N GLN A 671 41.83 66.89 -6.01
CA GLN A 671 41.73 65.76 -5.06
C GLN A 671 40.28 65.28 -4.89
N GLY A 672 39.35 65.77 -5.72
CA GLY A 672 37.98 65.26 -5.76
C GLY A 672 37.88 64.04 -6.67
N HIS A 673 37.19 62.99 -6.22
CA HIS A 673 36.80 61.86 -7.05
C HIS A 673 35.45 62.14 -7.72
N ASP A 674 35.26 61.66 -8.95
CA ASP A 674 34.01 61.82 -9.70
C ASP A 674 33.01 60.68 -9.47
N THR A 675 33.37 59.71 -8.62
CA THR A 675 32.62 58.47 -8.38
C THR A 675 32.57 58.18 -6.88
N ILE A 676 31.36 57.91 -6.37
CA ILE A 676 31.07 57.69 -4.94
C ILE A 676 29.99 56.61 -4.76
N CYS A 677 29.71 56.16 -3.53
CA CYS A 677 28.58 55.27 -3.23
C CYS A 677 27.35 56.03 -2.71
N ALA A 678 26.16 55.52 -3.00
CA ALA A 678 24.88 56.16 -2.66
C ALA A 678 24.77 56.48 -1.17
N GLY A 679 24.49 57.76 -0.86
CA GLY A 679 24.43 58.32 0.49
C GLY A 679 25.66 59.15 0.91
N THR A 680 26.64 59.38 0.03
CA THR A 680 27.88 60.14 0.34
C THR A 680 28.04 61.42 -0.50
N ALA A 681 28.96 62.34 -0.13
CA ALA A 681 29.02 63.71 -0.65
C ALA A 681 30.22 64.01 -1.59
N PRO A 682 30.04 64.70 -2.73
CA PRO A 682 31.10 65.14 -3.66
C PRO A 682 31.87 66.42 -3.25
N ALA A 683 32.78 66.88 -4.13
CA ALA A 683 33.54 68.13 -4.02
C ALA A 683 32.98 69.30 -4.89
N ILE A 684 33.53 70.51 -4.68
CA ILE A 684 33.08 71.82 -5.19
C ILE A 684 33.32 72.10 -6.71
N LEU A 685 32.52 72.99 -7.34
CA LEU A 685 32.49 73.28 -8.79
C LEU A 685 32.59 74.81 -9.13
N SER A 686 33.13 75.26 -10.29
CA SER A 686 33.27 76.72 -10.65
C SER A 686 33.53 77.13 -12.15
N GLY A 687 33.44 78.44 -12.56
CA GLY A 687 33.83 79.00 -13.92
C GLY A 687 33.42 80.48 -14.28
N THR A 688 33.67 81.04 -15.50
CA THR A 688 33.61 82.53 -15.86
C THR A 688 33.23 82.99 -17.33
N PRO A 689 32.26 83.92 -17.64
CA PRO A 689 31.73 84.26 -19.02
C PRO A 689 31.78 85.74 -19.57
N SER A 690 31.21 86.01 -20.79
CA SER A 690 31.20 87.33 -21.51
C SER A 690 30.08 87.53 -22.60
N GLY A 691 29.90 88.74 -23.18
CA GLY A 691 28.97 89.01 -24.33
C GLY A 691 27.66 89.78 -24.04
N GLY A 692 26.64 89.63 -24.90
CA GLY A 692 25.26 90.14 -24.66
C GLY A 692 25.07 91.65 -24.70
N LEU A 693 24.05 92.14 -23.99
CA LEU A 693 23.87 93.57 -23.67
C LEU A 693 24.90 94.10 -22.64
N GLY A 694 25.89 93.28 -22.26
CA GLY A 694 27.02 93.66 -21.41
C GLY A 694 26.83 93.45 -19.90
N THR A 695 25.68 92.92 -19.47
CA THR A 695 25.37 92.60 -18.06
C THR A 695 24.95 91.14 -17.90
N PHE A 696 25.34 90.49 -16.80
CA PHE A 696 25.10 89.05 -16.58
C PHE A 696 24.49 88.76 -15.20
N THR A 697 23.62 87.76 -15.16
CA THR A 697 23.16 87.07 -13.95
C THR A 697 23.49 85.59 -14.04
N TYR A 698 23.60 84.91 -12.89
CA TYR A 698 23.91 83.47 -12.81
C TYR A 698 22.79 82.73 -12.07
N ALA A 699 22.52 81.49 -12.48
CA ALA A 699 21.71 80.55 -11.72
C ALA A 699 22.30 79.14 -11.81
N TRP A 700 22.45 78.45 -10.68
CA TRP A 700 22.83 77.04 -10.63
C TRP A 700 21.60 76.13 -10.55
N ALA A 701 21.77 74.88 -10.98
CA ALA A 701 20.76 73.83 -10.88
C ALA A 701 21.41 72.44 -10.82
N SER A 702 20.69 71.42 -10.32
CA SER A 702 21.13 70.01 -10.33
C SER A 702 20.10 69.07 -10.97
N SER A 703 20.54 67.92 -11.46
CA SER A 703 19.73 66.97 -12.24
C SER A 703 20.23 65.55 -12.00
N THR A 704 19.36 64.56 -11.91
CA THR A 704 19.73 63.13 -11.80
C THR A 704 19.62 62.36 -13.12
N ASP A 705 19.37 63.07 -14.23
CA ASP A 705 19.09 62.51 -15.56
C ASP A 705 19.78 63.26 -16.73
N ASN A 706 20.54 64.33 -16.43
CA ASN A 706 21.11 65.29 -17.39
C ASN A 706 20.08 66.11 -18.21
N VAL A 707 18.81 66.12 -17.80
CA VAL A 707 17.71 66.80 -18.53
C VAL A 707 16.93 67.73 -17.62
N ASN A 708 16.38 67.21 -16.51
CA ASN A 708 15.54 67.94 -15.57
C ASN A 708 16.41 68.59 -14.48
N PHE A 709 16.73 69.86 -14.68
CA PHE A 709 17.59 70.64 -13.78
C PHE A 709 16.77 71.46 -12.77
N THR A 710 16.71 71.00 -11.52
CA THR A 710 16.08 71.70 -10.40
C THR A 710 16.96 72.88 -9.94
N PRO A 711 16.41 74.12 -9.84
CA PRO A 711 17.18 75.28 -9.42
C PRO A 711 17.78 75.13 -8.01
N LEU A 712 19.03 75.54 -7.87
CA LEU A 712 19.73 75.67 -6.59
C LEU A 712 19.70 77.14 -6.14
N ALA A 713 19.73 77.39 -4.84
CA ALA A 713 19.76 78.74 -4.28
C ALA A 713 21.10 79.49 -4.53
N GLU A 714 22.07 78.84 -5.17
CA GLU A 714 23.38 79.41 -5.46
C GLU A 714 23.36 80.29 -6.71
N THR A 715 23.92 81.50 -6.58
CA THR A 715 23.94 82.56 -7.60
C THR A 715 25.34 83.15 -7.79
N GLY A 716 26.34 82.67 -7.04
CA GLY A 716 27.75 82.94 -7.27
C GLY A 716 28.35 82.10 -8.41
N THR A 717 29.66 82.24 -8.62
CA THR A 717 30.39 81.57 -9.71
C THR A 717 30.79 80.12 -9.42
N SER A 718 30.43 79.57 -8.25
CA SER A 718 30.83 78.25 -7.74
C SER A 718 29.79 77.61 -6.81
N TYR A 719 29.76 76.27 -6.68
CA TYR A 719 28.79 75.52 -5.87
C TYR A 719 29.37 74.25 -5.22
N GLN A 720 28.94 73.89 -4.00
CA GLN A 720 29.33 72.68 -3.26
C GLN A 720 28.14 71.70 -3.10
N PRO A 721 28.19 70.50 -3.69
CA PRO A 721 27.15 69.47 -3.53
C PRO A 721 27.04 68.87 -2.12
N GLY A 722 25.86 68.32 -1.80
CA GLY A 722 25.61 67.50 -0.60
C GLY A 722 25.63 65.99 -0.91
N ASN A 723 25.17 65.16 0.04
CA ASN A 723 25.10 63.71 -0.14
C ASN A 723 24.17 63.30 -1.30
N LEU A 724 24.66 62.44 -2.21
CA LEU A 724 23.93 62.01 -3.41
C LEU A 724 23.48 60.55 -3.30
N SER A 725 22.25 60.28 -3.72
CA SER A 725 21.68 58.92 -3.85
C SER A 725 21.78 58.34 -5.26
N SER A 726 22.08 59.17 -6.26
CA SER A 726 22.15 58.79 -7.68
C SER A 726 23.08 59.73 -8.47
N THR A 727 23.59 59.27 -9.62
CA THR A 727 24.45 60.06 -10.52
C THR A 727 23.81 61.42 -10.79
N THR A 728 24.51 62.50 -10.46
CA THR A 728 23.97 63.86 -10.48
C THR A 728 24.82 64.79 -11.32
N TRP A 729 24.16 65.53 -12.20
CA TRP A 729 24.70 66.59 -13.02
C TRP A 729 24.40 67.95 -12.39
N PHE A 730 25.27 68.93 -12.60
CA PHE A 730 25.13 70.30 -12.13
C PHE A 730 25.26 71.29 -13.29
N ARG A 731 24.27 72.15 -13.48
CA ARG A 731 24.18 73.16 -14.55
C ARG A 731 24.38 74.56 -13.99
N ARG A 732 24.95 75.45 -14.79
CA ARG A 732 24.92 76.91 -14.57
C ARG A 732 24.47 77.65 -15.82
N THR A 733 23.51 78.56 -15.67
CA THR A 733 22.96 79.42 -16.72
C THR A 733 23.44 80.88 -16.55
N VAL A 734 23.54 81.62 -17.65
CA VAL A 734 24.04 83.00 -17.77
C VAL A 734 23.14 83.79 -18.74
N THR A 735 22.59 84.94 -18.34
CA THR A 735 21.56 85.68 -19.12
C THR A 735 21.93 87.15 -19.37
N SER A 736 21.55 87.69 -20.54
CA SER A 736 21.71 89.10 -20.92
C SER A 736 20.73 89.49 -22.04
N GLY A 737 19.88 90.50 -21.83
CA GLY A 737 18.83 90.87 -22.79
C GLY A 737 17.77 89.78 -22.99
N ALA A 738 17.26 89.63 -24.20
CA ALA A 738 16.33 88.55 -24.57
C ALA A 738 16.99 87.15 -24.70
N CYS A 739 18.29 87.03 -24.43
CA CYS A 739 19.09 85.86 -24.80
C CYS A 739 19.83 85.25 -23.57
N SER A 740 20.12 83.95 -23.58
CA SER A 740 20.64 83.20 -22.41
C SER A 740 21.40 81.94 -22.81
N GLU A 741 22.39 81.52 -22.00
CA GLU A 741 23.37 80.47 -22.29
C GLU A 741 23.70 79.61 -21.05
N GLY A 742 24.28 78.40 -21.19
CA GLY A 742 24.61 77.57 -20.01
C GLY A 742 25.44 76.29 -20.23
N SER A 743 26.01 75.75 -19.16
CA SER A 743 26.93 74.58 -19.15
C SER A 743 26.66 73.58 -18.02
N VAL A 744 27.20 72.35 -18.11
CA VAL A 744 26.91 71.22 -17.22
C VAL A 744 28.16 70.41 -16.82
N TYR A 745 28.18 69.82 -15.62
CA TYR A 745 29.19 68.88 -15.11
C TYR A 745 28.54 67.63 -14.45
N ARG A 746 29.21 66.46 -14.35
CA ARG A 746 28.66 65.17 -13.83
C ARG A 746 29.41 64.63 -12.62
N ILE A 747 28.70 64.06 -11.64
CA ILE A 747 29.21 63.16 -10.59
C ILE A 747 28.48 61.80 -10.66
N THR A 748 29.22 60.70 -10.57
CA THR A 748 28.76 59.30 -10.66
C THR A 748 28.46 58.72 -9.27
N VAL A 749 27.36 57.97 -9.12
CA VAL A 749 27.01 57.30 -7.86
C VAL A 749 26.73 55.81 -8.09
N LEU A 750 27.44 54.94 -7.36
CA LEU A 750 27.25 53.49 -7.37
C LEU A 750 26.08 53.09 -6.44
N PRO A 751 25.22 52.12 -6.83
CA PRO A 751 24.16 51.59 -5.98
C PRO A 751 24.71 50.89 -4.73
N LEU A 752 23.93 50.83 -3.66
CA LEU A 752 24.23 49.98 -2.49
C LEU A 752 24.25 48.50 -2.88
N ILE A 753 25.07 47.71 -2.18
CA ILE A 753 25.12 46.24 -2.36
C ILE A 753 23.89 45.61 -1.73
N THR A 754 23.08 44.94 -2.54
CA THR A 754 21.87 44.21 -2.16
C THR A 754 21.97 42.74 -2.56
N GLY A 755 21.08 41.89 -2.04
CA GLY A 755 21.12 40.46 -2.36
C GLY A 755 22.36 39.76 -1.78
N ASN A 756 22.79 40.14 -0.57
CA ASN A 756 23.80 39.42 0.20
C ASN A 756 23.13 38.53 1.27
N THR A 757 22.46 37.46 0.85
CA THR A 757 21.92 36.43 1.74
C THR A 757 22.83 35.21 1.77
N VAL A 758 22.66 34.39 2.80
CA VAL A 758 23.33 33.10 3.00
C VAL A 758 22.28 31.98 3.04
N SER A 759 22.73 30.73 2.97
CA SER A 759 21.88 29.54 3.11
C SER A 759 21.12 29.52 4.43
N ALA A 760 20.00 28.78 4.47
CA ALA A 760 19.22 28.58 5.69
C ALA A 760 19.99 27.79 6.77
N ASP A 761 19.46 27.84 8.00
CA ASP A 761 19.97 27.14 9.18
C ASP A 761 20.07 25.62 8.96
N GLN A 762 21.00 24.99 9.68
CA GLN A 762 21.26 23.55 9.61
C GLN A 762 21.26 22.94 11.02
N THR A 763 20.86 21.68 11.14
CA THR A 763 21.08 20.85 12.32
C THR A 763 21.91 19.63 11.92
N ILE A 764 22.95 19.32 12.69
CA ILE A 764 23.88 18.21 12.46
C ILE A 764 24.18 17.46 13.75
N CYS A 765 24.52 16.18 13.65
CA CYS A 765 25.17 15.48 14.75
C CYS A 765 26.65 15.91 14.87
N ASN A 766 27.20 15.97 16.08
CA ASN A 766 28.60 16.31 16.36
C ASN A 766 29.65 15.37 15.72
N THR A 767 29.23 14.29 15.08
CA THR A 767 30.08 13.39 14.27
C THR A 767 30.11 13.73 12.78
N GLN A 768 29.29 14.69 12.32
CA GLN A 768 29.10 15.04 10.90
C GLN A 768 29.52 16.47 10.59
N ILE A 769 30.07 16.69 9.39
CA ILE A 769 30.36 18.06 8.91
C ILE A 769 29.10 18.72 8.35
N ALA A 770 28.93 20.02 8.62
CA ALA A 770 27.84 20.81 8.05
C ALA A 770 27.94 20.90 6.51
N ALA A 771 26.80 21.08 5.84
CA ALA A 771 26.78 21.33 4.41
C ALA A 771 27.33 22.72 4.09
N SER A 772 28.01 22.86 2.95
CA SER A 772 28.63 24.12 2.52
C SER A 772 27.63 25.28 2.50
N LEU A 773 27.94 26.33 3.26
CA LEU A 773 27.16 27.56 3.33
C LEU A 773 27.31 28.31 2.01
N THR A 774 26.29 28.23 1.18
CA THR A 774 26.18 29.04 -0.03
C THR A 774 25.68 30.43 0.33
N GLY A 775 25.95 31.41 -0.53
CA GLY A 775 25.31 32.73 -0.43
C GLY A 775 25.00 33.26 -1.82
N SER A 776 23.93 34.04 -1.92
CA SER A 776 23.42 34.57 -3.18
C SER A 776 24.47 35.40 -3.94
N ALA A 777 24.30 35.54 -5.25
CA ALA A 777 25.05 36.50 -6.04
C ALA A 777 24.58 37.92 -5.66
N PRO A 778 25.46 38.79 -5.11
CA PRO A 778 25.09 40.16 -4.78
C PRO A 778 24.90 41.02 -6.03
N SER A 779 24.15 42.11 -5.88
CA SER A 779 23.92 43.12 -6.93
C SER A 779 24.15 44.54 -6.40
N GLY A 780 24.51 45.47 -7.27
CA GLY A 780 24.90 46.84 -6.89
C GLY A 780 26.42 47.06 -6.84
N GLY A 781 26.85 48.20 -6.31
CA GLY A 781 28.25 48.63 -6.39
C GLY A 781 28.73 48.80 -7.84
N ASP A 782 29.98 48.40 -8.11
CA ASP A 782 30.59 48.34 -9.44
C ASP A 782 30.44 46.98 -10.15
N GLY A 783 29.76 46.01 -9.52
CA GLY A 783 29.63 44.63 -10.01
C GLY A 783 30.86 43.73 -9.74
N ILE A 784 31.91 44.25 -9.09
CA ILE A 784 33.11 43.48 -8.71
C ILE A 784 33.11 43.29 -7.19
N TYR A 785 33.00 42.03 -6.75
CA TYR A 785 32.80 41.70 -5.35
C TYR A 785 34.00 41.00 -4.71
N ARG A 786 34.27 41.35 -3.45
CA ARG A 786 35.24 40.71 -2.55
C ARG A 786 34.48 40.18 -1.33
N TYR A 787 34.80 38.98 -0.86
CA TYR A 787 34.03 38.28 0.19
C TYR A 787 34.86 38.04 1.46
N LEU A 788 34.20 38.00 2.61
CA LEU A 788 34.75 37.50 3.87
C LEU A 788 33.65 36.80 4.68
N TRP A 789 33.90 35.58 5.13
CA TRP A 789 33.04 34.84 6.07
C TRP A 789 33.56 34.96 7.50
N GLU A 790 32.62 35.15 8.43
CA GLU A 790 32.86 35.28 9.87
C GLU A 790 32.03 34.23 10.63
N ARG A 791 32.49 33.82 11.81
CA ARG A 791 31.82 32.90 12.73
C ARG A 791 31.70 33.49 14.13
N LYS A 792 30.71 33.00 14.89
CA LYS A 792 30.49 33.26 16.31
C LYS A 792 29.90 32.01 16.95
N ALA A 793 30.66 31.37 17.84
CA ALA A 793 30.25 30.15 18.55
C ALA A 793 29.28 30.49 19.71
N ALA A 794 28.48 29.53 20.17
CA ALA A 794 27.52 29.75 21.26
C ALA A 794 28.18 30.27 22.56
N THR A 795 29.41 29.85 22.83
CA THR A 795 30.21 30.30 23.99
C THR A 795 30.87 31.69 23.83
N SER A 796 30.76 32.35 22.67
CA SER A 796 31.46 33.62 22.35
C SER A 796 30.51 34.75 21.93
N PRO A 797 30.65 35.98 22.45
CA PRO A 797 29.87 37.13 21.98
C PRO A 797 30.37 37.68 20.63
N ASP A 798 31.66 37.50 20.32
CA ASP A 798 32.34 38.22 19.24
C ASP A 798 32.36 37.46 17.91
N TRP A 799 32.20 38.22 16.82
CA TRP A 799 32.42 37.74 15.45
C TRP A 799 33.91 37.73 15.11
N VAL A 800 34.41 36.59 14.63
CA VAL A 800 35.80 36.43 14.17
C VAL A 800 35.81 35.82 12.77
N ALA A 801 36.89 36.01 12.01
CA ALA A 801 37.04 35.40 10.69
C ALA A 801 36.88 33.87 10.77
N ALA A 802 36.10 33.29 9.85
CA ALA A 802 35.83 31.86 9.82
C ALA A 802 37.10 31.06 9.45
N ALA A 803 37.23 29.82 9.91
CA ALA A 803 38.46 29.04 9.77
C ALA A 803 38.60 28.43 8.37
N GLY A 804 39.81 28.43 7.80
CA GLY A 804 40.05 27.94 6.43
C GLY A 804 39.71 28.97 5.35
N THR A 805 39.19 28.52 4.22
CA THR A 805 38.98 29.36 3.01
C THR A 805 37.73 30.23 3.13
N ASN A 806 37.86 31.34 3.87
CA ASN A 806 36.76 32.26 4.22
C ASN A 806 36.53 33.41 3.22
N ASN A 807 37.25 33.48 2.11
CA ASN A 807 37.26 34.61 1.18
C ASN A 807 36.51 34.35 -0.15
N SER A 808 35.69 33.30 -0.20
CA SER A 808 34.93 32.86 -1.37
C SER A 808 33.43 33.16 -1.24
N ALA A 809 32.69 33.09 -2.36
CA ALA A 809 31.26 33.40 -2.37
C ALA A 809 30.42 32.46 -1.47
N GLY A 810 30.86 31.21 -1.31
CA GLY A 810 30.40 30.25 -0.30
C GLY A 810 31.54 29.79 0.61
N TYR A 811 31.21 29.05 1.66
CA TYR A 811 32.14 28.61 2.71
C TYR A 811 31.77 27.21 3.23
N GLN A 812 32.76 26.35 3.44
CA GLN A 812 32.57 25.01 4.01
C GLN A 812 32.98 25.03 5.50
N PRO A 813 32.05 24.85 6.46
CA PRO A 813 32.41 24.71 7.87
C PRO A 813 33.24 23.44 8.12
N PRO A 814 34.16 23.45 9.10
CA PRO A 814 34.76 22.22 9.63
C PRO A 814 33.73 21.42 10.44
N LEU A 815 34.17 20.29 11.02
CA LEU A 815 33.43 19.62 12.09
C LEU A 815 33.21 20.58 13.27
N LEU A 816 32.04 20.50 13.91
CA LEU A 816 31.65 21.36 15.03
C LEU A 816 31.24 20.52 16.24
N ASP A 817 31.65 20.96 17.42
CA ASP A 817 31.34 20.42 18.75
C ASP A 817 30.37 21.31 19.55
N GLU A 818 30.16 22.57 19.12
CA GLU A 818 29.13 23.48 19.66
C GLU A 818 28.36 24.21 18.54
N THR A 819 27.09 24.51 18.81
CA THR A 819 26.21 25.33 17.95
C THR A 819 26.90 26.66 17.60
N THR A 820 27.02 26.95 16.31
CA THR A 820 27.83 28.07 15.80
C THR A 820 27.08 28.86 14.73
N GLN A 821 27.12 30.18 14.81
CA GLN A 821 26.57 31.08 13.79
C GLN A 821 27.66 31.55 12.81
N PHE A 822 27.28 31.76 11.54
CA PHE A 822 28.14 32.24 10.46
C PHE A 822 27.48 33.40 9.70
N ARG A 823 28.26 34.32 9.13
CA ARG A 823 27.76 35.41 8.25
C ARG A 823 28.76 35.77 7.15
N ARG A 824 28.30 36.47 6.11
CA ARG A 824 29.12 36.86 4.94
C ARG A 824 29.13 38.38 4.73
N SER A 825 30.32 38.96 4.72
CA SER A 825 30.60 40.36 4.35
C SER A 825 31.01 40.47 2.87
N VAL A 826 30.58 41.53 2.19
CA VAL A 826 30.81 41.81 0.77
C VAL A 826 31.27 43.26 0.56
N PHE A 827 32.27 43.46 -0.30
CA PHE A 827 32.87 44.77 -0.63
C PHE A 827 32.92 44.98 -2.15
N SER A 828 32.69 46.21 -2.61
CA SER A 828 32.68 46.59 -4.04
C SER A 828 33.04 48.08 -4.24
N GLY A 829 33.44 48.45 -5.46
CA GLY A 829 33.87 49.80 -5.81
C GLY A 829 35.36 50.08 -5.59
N GLU A 830 35.82 51.22 -6.09
CA GLU A 830 37.17 51.74 -5.83
C GLU A 830 37.37 51.94 -4.32
N ASN A 831 38.51 51.50 -3.79
CA ASN A 831 38.83 51.52 -2.36
C ASN A 831 37.75 50.88 -1.43
N ASN A 832 36.90 49.99 -1.95
CA ASN A 832 35.76 49.38 -1.24
C ASN A 832 34.72 50.41 -0.72
N CYS A 833 34.43 51.46 -1.51
CA CYS A 833 33.48 52.50 -1.12
C CYS A 833 32.04 52.02 -0.85
N CYS A 834 31.66 50.81 -1.30
CA CYS A 834 30.40 50.15 -0.97
C CYS A 834 30.66 48.84 -0.20
N THR A 835 29.90 48.61 0.88
CA THR A 835 29.98 47.41 1.72
C THR A 835 28.60 46.88 2.11
N SER A 836 28.50 45.59 2.45
CA SER A 836 27.28 44.93 2.94
C SER A 836 27.65 43.70 3.79
N VAL A 837 26.80 43.36 4.77
CA VAL A 837 26.95 42.19 5.65
C VAL A 837 25.63 41.43 5.66
N SER A 838 25.67 40.11 5.61
CA SER A 838 24.47 39.28 5.65
C SER A 838 23.91 39.17 7.07
N GLU A 839 22.62 38.83 7.17
CA GLU A 839 22.11 38.19 8.38
C GLU A 839 22.87 36.87 8.66
N PRO A 840 22.94 36.44 9.93
CA PRO A 840 23.64 35.22 10.30
C PRO A 840 22.80 33.97 10.06
N VAL A 841 23.46 32.89 9.65
CA VAL A 841 22.93 31.51 9.64
C VAL A 841 23.42 30.75 10.87
N THR A 842 22.58 29.90 11.46
CA THR A 842 22.90 29.06 12.61
C THR A 842 23.12 27.61 12.17
N VAL A 843 24.22 27.01 12.63
CA VAL A 843 24.43 25.56 12.57
C VAL A 843 24.30 25.00 13.98
N THR A 844 23.20 24.31 14.23
CA THR A 844 22.89 23.62 15.50
C THR A 844 23.61 22.28 15.52
N VAL A 845 24.21 21.95 16.67
CA VAL A 845 24.97 20.70 16.87
C VAL A 845 24.31 19.88 17.98
N ASP A 846 23.78 18.72 17.61
CA ASP A 846 23.29 17.71 18.56
C ASP A 846 24.45 16.79 18.99
N ILE A 847 24.36 16.23 20.21
CA ILE A 847 25.43 15.43 20.81
C ILE A 847 25.03 13.96 20.84
N MET A 848 25.88 13.09 20.28
CA MET A 848 25.63 11.64 20.25
C MET A 848 25.58 11.02 21.66
N PRO A 849 24.47 10.33 22.05
CA PRO A 849 24.36 9.60 23.31
C PRO A 849 25.48 8.56 23.49
N GLN A 850 25.81 8.25 24.74
CA GLN A 850 26.91 7.36 25.12
C GLN A 850 26.41 6.17 25.95
N ASN A 851 27.26 5.15 26.12
CA ASN A 851 27.02 4.02 27.04
C ASN A 851 25.65 3.33 26.86
N ILE A 852 25.20 3.19 25.61
CA ILE A 852 23.92 2.55 25.26
C ILE A 852 24.02 1.04 25.53
N SER A 853 23.03 0.48 26.23
CA SER A 853 22.90 -0.95 26.50
C SER A 853 21.44 -1.39 26.42
N ALA A 854 21.19 -2.54 25.79
CA ALA A 854 19.88 -3.19 25.69
C ALA A 854 19.60 -4.21 26.81
N GLY A 855 20.53 -4.37 27.76
CA GLY A 855 20.50 -5.42 28.77
C GLY A 855 21.28 -6.68 28.37
N ASP A 856 21.29 -7.68 29.24
CA ASP A 856 21.95 -8.98 29.01
C ASP A 856 21.03 -9.97 28.29
N ASP A 857 21.59 -10.83 27.43
CA ASP A 857 20.89 -11.97 26.82
C ASP A 857 20.34 -12.94 27.89
N ARG A 858 19.13 -13.48 27.68
CA ARG A 858 18.42 -14.29 28.69
C ARG A 858 17.70 -15.50 28.09
N THR A 859 17.95 -16.67 28.65
CA THR A 859 17.05 -17.82 28.49
C THR A 859 15.85 -17.69 29.43
N LEU A 860 14.64 -17.84 28.89
CA LEU A 860 13.38 -17.82 29.61
C LEU A 860 12.94 -19.25 29.99
N LEU A 861 11.86 -19.38 30.77
CA LEU A 861 11.29 -20.69 31.09
C LEU A 861 10.48 -21.25 29.88
N PRO A 862 10.29 -22.57 29.77
CA PRO A 862 9.49 -23.14 28.67
C PRO A 862 8.10 -22.53 28.63
N TYR A 863 7.62 -22.19 27.42
CA TYR A 863 6.33 -21.54 27.18
C TYR A 863 6.16 -20.14 27.83
N GLN A 864 7.22 -19.52 28.34
CA GLN A 864 7.20 -18.14 28.85
C GLN A 864 7.30 -17.11 27.71
N PHE A 865 6.23 -16.94 26.94
CA PHE A 865 6.19 -16.07 25.75
C PHE A 865 6.08 -14.55 26.04
N ALA A 866 6.50 -14.10 27.23
CA ALA A 866 6.50 -12.70 27.62
C ALA A 866 7.64 -12.36 28.59
N ALA A 867 8.20 -11.16 28.46
CA ALA A 867 9.33 -10.65 29.23
C ALA A 867 9.32 -9.12 29.32
N ILE A 868 10.23 -8.56 30.14
CA ILE A 868 10.54 -7.14 30.19
C ILE A 868 11.96 -6.94 29.64
N LEU A 869 12.10 -5.98 28.73
CA LEU A 869 13.35 -5.42 28.22
C LEU A 869 13.73 -4.19 29.05
N GLU A 870 15.02 -4.03 29.38
CA GLU A 870 15.52 -2.98 30.27
C GLU A 870 16.73 -2.28 29.63
N GLY A 871 16.47 -1.20 28.91
CA GLY A 871 17.47 -0.41 28.19
C GLY A 871 18.04 0.74 29.03
N SER A 872 19.23 1.21 28.66
CA SER A 872 19.89 2.37 29.28
C SER A 872 20.85 3.10 28.33
N PHE A 873 21.08 4.39 28.58
CA PHE A 873 22.13 5.20 27.93
C PHE A 873 22.48 6.42 28.80
N GLU A 874 23.56 7.13 28.46
CA GLU A 874 23.97 8.40 29.07
C GLU A 874 23.87 9.55 28.06
N GLY A 875 23.23 10.65 28.47
CA GLY A 875 23.03 11.86 27.66
C GLY A 875 21.56 12.28 27.59
N GLU A 876 21.27 13.29 26.77
CA GLU A 876 19.90 13.64 26.36
C GLU A 876 19.53 12.79 25.13
N GLY A 877 18.26 12.40 25.00
CA GLY A 877 17.77 11.66 23.84
C GLY A 877 16.45 10.91 24.10
N THR A 878 15.96 10.21 23.07
CA THR A 878 14.82 9.28 23.12
C THR A 878 15.27 7.87 22.72
N ALA A 879 14.62 6.86 23.29
CA ALA A 879 14.84 5.45 22.97
C ALA A 879 13.72 4.91 22.06
N SER A 880 14.02 3.84 21.33
CA SER A 880 13.04 3.08 20.57
C SER A 880 13.48 1.63 20.42
N TRP A 881 12.57 0.70 20.70
CA TRP A 881 12.75 -0.72 20.52
C TRP A 881 12.19 -1.18 19.18
N SER A 882 12.86 -2.18 18.59
CA SER A 882 12.43 -2.88 17.38
C SER A 882 12.80 -4.35 17.45
N TYR A 883 12.24 -5.19 16.57
CA TYR A 883 12.48 -6.63 16.53
C TYR A 883 13.26 -7.03 15.28
N ASP A 884 14.21 -7.95 15.42
CA ASP A 884 14.95 -8.52 14.28
C ASP A 884 14.24 -9.77 13.77
N PHE A 885 13.41 -9.58 12.73
CA PHE A 885 12.70 -10.64 12.00
C PHE A 885 13.60 -11.65 11.26
N SER A 886 14.93 -11.59 11.41
CA SER A 886 15.83 -12.71 11.06
C SER A 886 15.99 -13.73 12.20
N THR A 887 15.41 -13.47 13.36
CA THR A 887 15.32 -14.35 14.53
C THR A 887 13.85 -14.60 14.87
N GLY A 888 13.50 -15.82 15.30
CA GLY A 888 12.12 -16.24 15.55
C GLY A 888 11.23 -16.39 14.30
N ASP A 889 10.08 -17.04 14.48
CA ASP A 889 9.05 -17.26 13.43
C ASP A 889 7.74 -16.45 13.69
N GLU A 890 7.69 -15.63 14.74
CA GLU A 890 6.50 -14.91 15.23
C GLU A 890 6.69 -13.39 15.23
N ASP A 891 5.62 -12.62 15.50
CA ASP A 891 5.60 -11.14 15.52
C ASP A 891 5.34 -10.60 16.96
N PRO A 892 6.40 -10.23 17.71
CA PRO A 892 6.28 -9.82 19.10
C PRO A 892 5.60 -8.46 19.30
N LEU A 893 4.73 -8.39 20.30
CA LEU A 893 3.99 -7.18 20.66
C LEU A 893 4.66 -6.44 21.81
N PHE A 894 5.11 -5.21 21.56
CA PHE A 894 5.60 -4.26 22.57
C PHE A 894 4.43 -3.55 23.27
N SER A 895 4.47 -3.43 24.59
CA SER A 895 3.48 -2.64 25.34
C SER A 895 3.72 -1.12 25.23
N ALA A 896 4.98 -0.68 25.11
CA ALA A 896 5.38 0.70 24.81
C ALA A 896 6.79 0.76 24.19
N PRO A 897 6.96 0.73 22.85
CA PRO A 897 8.28 0.57 22.23
C PRO A 897 9.19 1.80 22.37
N GLU A 898 8.66 2.97 22.73
CA GLU A 898 9.43 4.23 22.92
C GLU A 898 9.97 4.40 24.35
N GLU A 899 9.62 3.49 25.27
CA GLU A 899 10.07 3.52 26.67
C GLU A 899 11.35 2.68 26.88
N LEU A 900 12.26 3.15 27.74
CA LEU A 900 13.50 2.41 28.05
C LEU A 900 13.24 1.06 28.72
N VAL A 901 12.19 0.95 29.53
CA VAL A 901 11.75 -0.31 30.14
C VAL A 901 10.38 -0.66 29.55
N THR A 902 10.30 -1.78 28.85
CA THR A 902 9.07 -2.17 28.13
C THR A 902 8.79 -3.67 28.21
N GLU A 903 7.51 -4.03 28.22
CA GLU A 903 7.07 -5.42 28.15
C GLU A 903 6.94 -5.86 26.70
N VAL A 904 7.46 -7.05 26.38
CA VAL A 904 7.27 -7.75 25.11
C VAL A 904 6.49 -9.05 25.32
N ARG A 905 5.58 -9.34 24.40
CA ARG A 905 4.70 -10.53 24.40
C ARG A 905 4.71 -11.21 23.03
N LYS A 906 4.18 -12.44 22.95
CA LYS A 906 4.20 -13.29 21.73
C LYS A 906 5.62 -13.61 21.23
N LEU A 907 6.53 -13.92 22.15
CA LEU A 907 7.82 -14.49 21.76
C LEU A 907 7.59 -15.85 21.08
N GLY A 908 8.38 -16.17 20.06
CA GLY A 908 8.44 -17.52 19.47
C GLY A 908 9.32 -18.47 20.28
N PHE A 909 9.29 -19.77 19.97
CA PHE A 909 10.29 -20.72 20.45
C PHE A 909 11.66 -20.44 19.80
N GLY A 910 12.73 -20.75 20.52
CA GLY A 910 14.10 -20.39 20.10
C GLY A 910 14.44 -18.95 20.44
N ASP A 911 15.35 -18.36 19.67
CA ASP A 911 15.93 -17.03 19.94
C ASP A 911 15.07 -15.90 19.33
N ASN A 912 14.80 -14.88 20.15
CA ASN A 912 14.06 -13.67 19.79
C ASN A 912 14.94 -12.45 20.05
N THR A 913 15.45 -11.77 19.03
CA THR A 913 16.40 -10.65 19.19
C THR A 913 15.74 -9.29 18.99
N PHE A 914 15.98 -8.39 19.94
CA PHE A 914 15.43 -7.04 20.01
C PHE A 914 16.54 -6.01 19.88
N MET A 915 16.27 -4.92 19.16
CA MET A 915 17.23 -3.86 18.85
C MET A 915 16.82 -2.54 19.51
N LEU A 916 17.63 -2.07 20.45
CA LEU A 916 17.48 -0.75 21.08
C LEU A 916 18.19 0.31 20.24
N THR A 917 17.45 1.26 19.69
CA THR A 917 17.98 2.45 19.00
C THR A 917 17.77 3.69 19.87
N VAL A 918 18.80 4.52 20.01
CA VAL A 918 18.74 5.80 20.75
C VAL A 918 19.07 6.95 19.82
N ALA A 919 18.30 8.03 19.91
CA ALA A 919 18.44 9.23 19.08
C ALA A 919 18.42 10.52 19.92
N ASN A 920 19.17 11.53 19.47
CA ASN A 920 19.17 12.88 20.01
C ASN A 920 19.21 13.86 18.82
N GLY A 921 18.06 14.37 18.40
CA GLY A 921 17.95 15.23 17.22
C GLY A 921 18.49 14.56 15.95
N ALA A 922 19.51 15.15 15.35
CA ALA A 922 20.21 14.63 14.17
C ALA A 922 21.21 13.50 14.48
N CYS A 923 21.53 13.23 15.75
CA CYS A 923 22.32 12.05 16.14
C CYS A 923 21.41 10.83 16.30
N VAL A 924 21.67 9.77 15.54
CA VAL A 924 21.07 8.45 15.74
C VAL A 924 22.20 7.43 15.91
N ALA A 925 22.17 6.66 16.98
CA ALA A 925 23.16 5.61 17.24
C ALA A 925 22.84 4.33 16.43
N GLU A 926 23.85 3.49 16.22
CA GLU A 926 23.62 2.12 15.74
C GLU A 926 22.88 1.31 16.81
N GLY A 927 21.92 0.47 16.40
CA GLY A 927 21.07 -0.28 17.32
C GLY A 927 21.84 -1.36 18.08
N VAL A 928 21.58 -1.50 19.37
CA VAL A 928 22.20 -2.49 20.26
C VAL A 928 21.27 -3.70 20.43
N PRO A 929 21.73 -4.94 20.17
CA PRO A 929 20.92 -6.15 20.31
C PRO A 929 20.80 -6.64 21.76
N VAL A 930 19.69 -7.33 22.05
CA VAL A 930 19.52 -8.25 23.19
C VAL A 930 18.63 -9.43 22.78
N THR A 931 18.94 -10.64 23.24
CA THR A 931 18.30 -11.89 22.79
C THR A 931 17.58 -12.61 23.93
N LEU A 932 16.34 -13.00 23.66
CA LEU A 932 15.50 -13.79 24.57
C LEU A 932 15.23 -15.18 23.99
N THR A 933 15.75 -16.23 24.63
CA THR A 933 15.57 -17.63 24.18
C THR A 933 14.40 -18.29 24.92
N VAL A 934 13.37 -18.78 24.21
CA VAL A 934 12.27 -19.57 24.79
C VAL A 934 12.46 -21.07 24.47
N PRO A 935 12.75 -21.94 25.46
CA PRO A 935 12.98 -23.37 25.24
C PRO A 935 11.68 -24.19 25.09
N GLU A 936 11.81 -25.39 24.51
CA GLU A 936 10.73 -26.39 24.45
C GLU A 936 10.47 -27.08 25.81
N LEU A 937 9.33 -27.78 25.92
CA LEU A 937 8.89 -28.46 27.13
C LEU A 937 9.61 -29.82 27.32
N VAL A 938 10.25 -30.00 28.48
CA VAL A 938 10.88 -31.29 28.86
C VAL A 938 9.94 -32.06 29.80
N ILE A 939 9.40 -33.18 29.34
CA ILE A 939 8.54 -34.05 30.16
C ILE A 939 9.36 -35.24 30.70
N PRO A 940 9.50 -35.42 32.03
CA PRO A 940 10.19 -36.57 32.59
C PRO A 940 9.40 -37.88 32.41
N GLN A 941 10.12 -39.01 32.38
CA GLN A 941 9.53 -40.34 32.14
C GLN A 941 9.38 -41.19 33.43
N GLY A 942 9.65 -40.62 34.60
CA GLY A 942 9.50 -41.32 35.88
C GLY A 942 9.13 -40.41 37.04
N VAL A 943 8.49 -41.00 38.05
CA VAL A 943 8.16 -40.40 39.36
C VAL A 943 8.56 -41.39 40.44
N THR A 944 9.15 -40.90 41.54
CA THR A 944 9.54 -41.70 42.70
C THR A 944 8.94 -41.16 44.00
N PRO A 945 7.64 -41.37 44.28
CA PRO A 945 6.98 -40.90 45.50
C PRO A 945 7.46 -41.69 46.72
N ASN A 946 8.57 -41.26 47.32
CA ASN A 946 9.22 -41.90 48.47
C ASN A 946 9.46 -40.93 49.65
N ASN A 947 9.14 -39.65 49.46
CA ASN A 947 9.31 -38.52 50.35
C ASN A 947 10.80 -38.21 50.69
N ASP A 948 11.72 -38.37 49.73
CA ASP A 948 13.13 -37.95 49.86
C ASP A 948 13.42 -36.53 49.32
N GLY A 949 12.46 -35.92 48.61
CA GLY A 949 12.54 -34.59 48.00
C GLY A 949 12.95 -34.60 46.52
N ILE A 950 13.14 -35.76 45.89
CA ILE A 950 13.62 -35.89 44.51
C ILE A 950 12.60 -36.69 43.67
N ASN A 951 11.98 -36.03 42.69
CA ASN A 951 10.96 -36.59 41.80
C ASN A 951 9.74 -37.21 42.51
N ASP A 952 9.40 -36.74 43.72
CA ASP A 952 8.25 -37.22 44.51
C ASP A 952 6.89 -37.07 43.81
N TYR A 953 6.79 -36.10 42.91
CA TYR A 953 5.61 -35.77 42.11
C TYR A 953 6.00 -35.52 40.67
N PHE A 954 5.04 -35.63 39.75
CA PHE A 954 5.25 -35.46 38.32
C PHE A 954 5.46 -33.98 37.92
N ASN A 955 6.67 -33.47 38.15
CA ASN A 955 7.09 -32.11 37.81
C ASN A 955 7.34 -31.95 36.30
N ILE A 956 6.63 -31.05 35.63
CA ILE A 956 6.91 -30.64 34.23
C ILE A 956 7.19 -29.13 34.22
N GLU A 957 8.45 -28.74 34.21
CA GLU A 957 8.84 -27.32 34.33
C GLU A 957 8.33 -26.48 33.15
N GLY A 958 7.79 -25.29 33.44
CA GLY A 958 7.19 -24.39 32.47
C GLY A 958 5.70 -24.65 32.16
N LEU A 959 5.14 -25.78 32.61
CA LEU A 959 3.72 -26.07 32.38
C LEU A 959 2.79 -25.08 33.10
N GLU A 960 3.25 -24.50 34.21
CA GLU A 960 2.59 -23.44 34.97
C GLU A 960 2.34 -22.14 34.17
N PHE A 961 3.03 -21.94 33.03
CA PHE A 961 2.76 -20.83 32.10
C PHE A 961 1.72 -21.20 31.03
N THR A 962 1.12 -22.39 31.09
CA THR A 962 0.16 -22.89 30.09
C THR A 962 -1.22 -23.17 30.67
N ARG A 963 -2.27 -22.77 29.95
CA ARG A 963 -3.62 -23.32 30.16
C ARG A 963 -3.57 -24.77 29.71
N ASN A 964 -3.73 -25.73 30.61
CA ASN A 964 -3.57 -27.15 30.28
C ASN A 964 -4.65 -28.05 30.87
N GLU A 965 -4.61 -29.34 30.51
CA GLU A 965 -5.29 -30.42 31.20
C GLU A 965 -4.42 -31.67 31.14
N LEU A 966 -4.14 -32.25 32.31
CA LEU A 966 -3.37 -33.47 32.44
C LEU A 966 -4.30 -34.61 32.87
N VAL A 967 -4.32 -35.69 32.08
CA VAL A 967 -5.03 -36.93 32.41
C VAL A 967 -3.99 -38.05 32.51
N ILE A 968 -3.97 -38.77 33.62
CA ILE A 968 -3.11 -39.95 33.81
C ILE A 968 -4.01 -41.19 33.89
N ILE A 969 -3.73 -42.16 33.03
CA ILE A 969 -4.47 -43.42 32.92
C ILE A 969 -3.56 -44.60 33.25
N ASN A 970 -4.13 -45.66 33.82
CA ASN A 970 -3.44 -46.93 34.02
C ASN A 970 -3.44 -47.80 32.75
N THR A 971 -2.75 -48.94 32.80
CA THR A 971 -2.66 -49.89 31.67
C THR A 971 -3.99 -50.52 31.23
N ALA A 972 -5.05 -50.41 32.04
CA ALA A 972 -6.41 -50.83 31.67
C ALA A 972 -7.25 -49.70 31.04
N GLY A 973 -6.67 -48.52 30.82
CA GLY A 973 -7.35 -47.35 30.26
C GLY A 973 -8.24 -46.59 31.25
N ALA A 974 -8.22 -46.94 32.54
CA ALA A 974 -8.95 -46.21 33.57
C ALA A 974 -8.15 -44.97 34.02
N VAL A 975 -8.84 -43.83 34.12
CA VAL A 975 -8.28 -42.59 34.67
C VAL A 975 -7.97 -42.79 36.15
N VAL A 976 -6.70 -42.63 36.52
CA VAL A 976 -6.27 -42.64 37.93
C VAL A 976 -6.09 -41.23 38.46
N TYR A 977 -5.78 -40.26 37.61
CA TYR A 977 -5.70 -38.85 37.97
C TYR A 977 -6.12 -37.97 36.79
N ARG A 978 -6.75 -36.83 37.07
CA ARG A 978 -7.08 -35.80 36.09
C ARG A 978 -7.04 -34.45 36.81
N GLU A 979 -6.39 -33.46 36.22
CA GLU A 979 -6.50 -32.08 36.64
C GLU A 979 -6.57 -31.11 35.46
N ASN A 980 -7.30 -30.00 35.63
CA ASN A 980 -7.31 -28.87 34.70
C ASN A 980 -6.42 -27.76 35.25
N ASP A 981 -5.60 -27.16 34.38
CA ASP A 981 -4.55 -26.21 34.77
C ASP A 981 -3.55 -26.83 35.78
N TYR A 982 -3.01 -28.01 35.43
CA TYR A 982 -2.00 -28.70 36.22
C TYR A 982 -0.78 -27.80 36.40
N ARG A 983 -0.35 -27.63 37.66
CA ARG A 983 0.72 -26.71 38.06
C ARG A 983 1.84 -27.49 38.71
N SER A 984 2.94 -27.62 37.99
CA SER A 984 4.14 -28.32 38.43
C SER A 984 4.79 -27.67 39.66
N ASN A 985 4.54 -26.37 39.88
CA ASN A 985 4.95 -25.60 41.05
C ASN A 985 3.98 -25.65 42.24
N ASP A 986 2.94 -26.48 42.19
CA ASP A 986 2.06 -26.80 43.32
C ASP A 986 2.27 -28.27 43.77
N PRO A 987 3.11 -28.53 44.79
CA PRO A 987 3.36 -29.88 45.30
C PRO A 987 2.15 -30.55 45.98
N VAL A 988 1.04 -29.84 46.20
CA VAL A 988 -0.21 -30.38 46.77
C VAL A 988 -1.17 -30.80 45.66
N GLY A 989 -1.20 -30.06 44.55
CA GLY A 989 -1.96 -30.43 43.34
C GLY A 989 -1.26 -31.48 42.47
N ALA A 990 0.07 -31.47 42.42
CA ALA A 990 0.87 -32.32 41.53
C ALA A 990 0.71 -33.84 41.81
N TRP A 991 0.86 -34.67 40.77
CA TRP A 991 0.60 -36.11 40.89
C TRP A 991 1.75 -36.85 41.59
N ALA A 992 1.56 -37.11 42.88
CA ALA A 992 2.44 -37.93 43.73
C ALA A 992 2.05 -39.44 43.73
N GLY A 993 1.48 -39.95 42.63
CA GLY A 993 1.18 -41.38 42.52
C GLY A 993 -0.06 -41.87 43.29
N LEU A 994 -1.09 -41.03 43.36
CA LEU A 994 -2.38 -41.35 44.00
C LEU A 994 -3.52 -41.51 42.98
N ASP A 995 -4.60 -42.18 43.37
CA ASP A 995 -5.84 -42.28 42.61
C ASP A 995 -6.81 -41.12 42.90
N LEU A 996 -7.90 -41.00 42.13
CA LEU A 996 -8.96 -39.99 42.32
C LEU A 996 -9.66 -40.06 43.70
N ASN A 997 -9.38 -41.07 44.52
CA ASN A 997 -9.90 -41.23 45.87
C ASN A 997 -8.81 -41.01 46.96
N GLY A 998 -7.58 -40.66 46.57
CA GLY A 998 -6.44 -40.42 47.46
C GLY A 998 -5.65 -41.67 47.90
N ASN A 999 -5.86 -42.83 47.28
CA ASN A 999 -5.12 -44.06 47.57
C ASN A 999 -3.86 -44.16 46.70
N GLU A 1000 -2.79 -44.76 47.21
CA GLU A 1000 -1.61 -45.10 46.40
C GLU A 1000 -1.97 -46.02 45.24
N VAL A 1001 -1.62 -45.63 44.00
CA VAL A 1001 -1.71 -46.54 42.85
C VAL A 1001 -0.48 -47.48 42.81
N PRO A 1002 -0.62 -48.72 42.31
CA PRO A 1002 0.50 -49.67 42.26
C PRO A 1002 1.67 -49.19 41.39
N ASP A 1003 2.89 -49.57 41.76
CA ASP A 1003 4.08 -49.40 40.95
C ASP A 1003 3.92 -50.00 39.54
N GLY A 1004 4.34 -49.27 38.52
CA GLY A 1004 4.18 -49.69 37.13
C GLY A 1004 4.18 -48.54 36.12
N THR A 1005 3.80 -48.87 34.87
CA THR A 1005 3.68 -47.90 33.78
C THR A 1005 2.28 -47.31 33.74
N TYR A 1006 2.22 -45.99 33.79
CA TYR A 1006 1.04 -45.18 33.52
C TYR A 1006 1.21 -44.47 32.17
N TYR A 1007 0.13 -43.94 31.61
CA TYR A 1007 0.17 -43.10 30.42
C TYR A 1007 -0.40 -41.73 30.75
N PHE A 1008 0.26 -40.67 30.26
CA PHE A 1008 -0.27 -39.32 30.35
C PHE A 1008 -0.84 -38.87 29.01
N LEU A 1009 -1.95 -38.13 29.09
CA LEU A 1009 -2.51 -37.34 28.02
C LEU A 1009 -2.49 -35.88 28.51
N LEU A 1010 -1.55 -35.10 27.99
CA LEU A 1010 -1.37 -33.70 28.32
C LEU A 1010 -1.93 -32.87 27.15
N THR A 1011 -3.04 -32.18 27.38
CA THR A 1011 -3.58 -31.22 26.42
C THR A 1011 -3.19 -29.81 26.87
N ILE A 1012 -2.19 -29.23 26.21
CA ILE A 1012 -1.95 -27.79 26.27
C ILE A 1012 -3.05 -27.13 25.45
N LYS A 1013 -3.70 -26.11 26.00
CA LYS A 1013 -4.84 -25.37 25.42
C LYS A 1013 -4.46 -23.93 25.03
N GLY A 1014 -3.26 -23.49 25.41
CA GLY A 1014 -2.67 -22.18 25.13
C GLY A 1014 -1.67 -21.78 26.21
N ALA A 1015 -0.95 -20.67 26.03
CA ALA A 1015 -0.25 -20.01 27.13
C ALA A 1015 -1.26 -19.42 28.15
N GLN A 1016 -0.87 -19.09 29.39
CA GLN A 1016 -1.75 -18.37 30.31
C GLN A 1016 -1.92 -16.89 29.96
N ASP A 1017 -1.04 -16.30 29.14
CA ASP A 1017 -1.27 -14.98 28.54
C ASP A 1017 -2.56 -15.01 27.67
N LEU A 1018 -3.33 -13.94 27.72
CA LEU A 1018 -4.55 -13.72 26.95
C LEU A 1018 -4.26 -13.20 25.53
N ASN A 1019 -3.05 -12.70 25.28
CA ASN A 1019 -2.64 -12.10 24.00
C ASN A 1019 -1.86 -13.06 23.07
N VAL A 1020 -1.61 -14.29 23.52
CA VAL A 1020 -1.04 -15.38 22.71
C VAL A 1020 -2.21 -16.24 22.18
N PRO A 1021 -2.22 -16.66 20.89
CA PRO A 1021 -3.28 -17.49 20.33
C PRO A 1021 -3.53 -18.79 21.12
N ASP A 1022 -4.78 -19.27 21.14
CA ASP A 1022 -5.14 -20.58 21.71
C ASP A 1022 -4.55 -21.71 20.86
N TYR A 1023 -3.32 -22.11 21.20
CA TYR A 1023 -2.64 -23.26 20.60
C TYR A 1023 -2.99 -24.55 21.35
N VAL A 1024 -3.72 -25.44 20.68
CA VAL A 1024 -4.08 -26.75 21.22
C VAL A 1024 -3.07 -27.81 20.79
N SER A 1025 -2.26 -28.28 21.73
CA SER A 1025 -1.30 -29.38 21.53
C SER A 1025 -1.65 -30.58 22.40
N HIS A 1026 -1.75 -31.75 21.78
CA HIS A 1026 -2.02 -33.02 22.45
C HIS A 1026 -0.74 -33.84 22.57
N LEU A 1027 -0.02 -33.66 23.68
CA LEU A 1027 1.16 -34.45 24.02
C LEU A 1027 0.72 -35.71 24.76
N SER A 1028 1.33 -36.85 24.44
CA SER A 1028 1.05 -38.11 25.14
C SER A 1028 2.30 -38.97 25.23
N GLY A 1029 2.37 -39.77 26.29
CA GLY A 1029 3.53 -40.60 26.58
C GLY A 1029 3.28 -41.55 27.73
N PHE A 1030 4.34 -42.23 28.16
CA PHE A 1030 4.31 -43.12 29.31
C PHE A 1030 5.08 -42.51 30.49
N LEU A 1031 4.71 -42.90 31.69
CA LEU A 1031 5.28 -42.45 32.95
C LEU A 1031 5.51 -43.67 33.85
N ILE A 1032 6.72 -43.86 34.34
CA ILE A 1032 7.05 -44.98 35.23
C ILE A 1032 6.94 -44.50 36.68
N LEU A 1033 5.96 -45.03 37.41
CA LEU A 1033 5.84 -44.83 38.86
C LEU A 1033 6.55 -45.98 39.57
N ARG A 1034 7.45 -45.64 40.49
CA ARG A 1034 8.16 -46.63 41.33
C ARG A 1034 8.51 -46.06 42.70
N ARG A 1035 8.33 -46.84 43.76
CA ARG A 1035 8.71 -46.47 45.14
C ARG A 1035 9.93 -47.26 45.63
#